data_AF-A0A5C3QVF8-F1
#
_entry.id   AF-A0A5C3QVF8-F1
#
_cell.length_a   1.000
_cell.length_b   1.000
_cell.length_c   1.000
_cell.angle_alpha   90.00
_cell.angle_beta   90.00
_cell.angle_gamma   90.00
#
_symmetry.space_group_name_H-M   'P 1'
#
loop_
_entity.id
_entity.type
_entity.pdbx_description
1 polymer ?
#
loop_
_entity_poly.entity_id
_entity_poly.type
_entity_poly.pdbx_seq_one_letter_code
_entity_poly.pdbx_strand_id
1 'polypeptide(L)'
;MAKGSQLSQLKSSLSKAGFTGQQNNSGNKRKRTAVSTEKDKDRKAARLEEINRKLNPFDVKVTNLKHETGGRKLKGVSGKPSISKQEGLDSRKQALLKDRESKNRAGGIVDRRFGENDANMTVEERMLERFTREKQRSSKNFAYNLEDEEELTHYGQSLSRLDDFDGAELGLSEDDEDPEGRSGQLDRSVVRNTHFSGFDDEDEGDEEDEDGEPARKKSKAEVMAEVIAKSKGHKMLRQMERDKEDNLRHELDNDFDAIKALLHAPDPASGTNTVRLGYERPRGTAEDQYDANVRELAFEKRAQPKDRTKTEEEVALEEKEALETAERRRMRRMHGDDEESGDDDSGKPRKRKRERGADDLDDDWDDLGAGLGAETMEEDGEELSMGEESEAEASDDSGSDSEEAGDARSDIEEDEPRSTKSAASTNGRSGKRKQDSLPFTFQCPETHDDFLEILEGVDSSDVPTVIQRIRTLYHPSLGLDNKTKLQRFCNVLIDHTLHLGSSSEPSLDLVSSMVPHLSSLVRAFPAASAQHCMQKMNIFYKNLKRGLSGGGLDLESRTFPGIAELSFLRLMGFIWSTSDMNHAVISPARVLMGSYLGLCRVRSVKDLASGLFLCTVLLQYESVSKRFVPEAINFLVNAVVHLAPHSYASIASVPGSAAIPDFDSDLCQSLKINPARISKKEQKTERPRQINITSILSRAGDDADEADKLDLLTVAFSLLGRYADFYKGLDGFIEIFEPISQIITSFEVDIVSLRTQQTALQSALQRLVQFARQSRQPLLLQAHKPIAIPSYIPKFESSSSSYLRRQDPDHERNEASKLRHQYKQEKKGAIRELRKDARFLAGVQQQEIREKDQAYNKRMKRVHGELESDRADEKRDEREKSRDKRRAGRK
;
A
#
# COMPACT_ATOMS: atom_id res chain seq x y z
N MET A 1 -7.38 58.28 -3.39
CA MET A 1 -7.48 59.69 -2.91
C MET A 1 -6.36 60.52 -3.52
N ALA A 2 -6.64 61.72 -4.01
CA ALA A 2 -5.61 62.64 -4.50
C ALA A 2 -4.75 63.14 -3.32
N LYS A 3 -3.44 62.84 -3.34
CA LYS A 3 -2.50 63.32 -2.33
C LYS A 3 -2.31 64.83 -2.52
N GLY A 4 -2.96 65.65 -1.68
CA GLY A 4 -2.79 67.11 -1.70
C GLY A 4 -1.34 67.54 -1.48
N SER A 5 -0.98 68.77 -1.88
CA SER A 5 0.38 69.30 -1.79
C SER A 5 1.04 69.07 -0.43
N GLN A 6 2.34 68.75 -0.41
CA GLN A 6 3.13 68.54 0.81
C GLN A 6 3.01 69.72 1.80
N LEU A 7 2.90 70.96 1.30
CA LEU A 7 2.68 72.15 2.14
C LEU A 7 1.32 72.13 2.84
N SER A 8 0.27 71.63 2.17
CA SER A 8 -1.06 71.44 2.76
C SER A 8 -1.04 70.33 3.82
N GLN A 9 -0.37 69.21 3.51
CA GLN A 9 -0.16 68.11 4.47
C GLN A 9 0.56 68.61 5.73
N LEU A 10 1.67 69.34 5.57
CA LEU A 10 2.46 69.95 6.66
C LEU A 10 1.63 70.92 7.52
N LYS A 11 0.87 71.82 6.90
CA LYS A 11 -0.04 72.73 7.64
C LYS A 11 -1.10 71.94 8.41
N SER A 12 -1.67 70.90 7.80
CA SER A 12 -2.68 70.05 8.47
C SER A 12 -2.08 69.24 9.63
N SER A 13 -0.86 68.71 9.51
CA SER A 13 -0.22 67.95 10.58
C SER A 13 0.25 68.84 11.74
N LEU A 14 0.80 70.03 11.45
CA LEU A 14 1.14 71.01 12.49
C LEU A 14 -0.10 71.55 13.21
N SER A 15 -1.22 71.72 12.50
CA SER A 15 -2.49 72.13 13.12
C SER A 15 -3.06 71.03 14.00
N LYS A 16 -3.14 69.78 13.51
CA LYS A 16 -3.55 68.60 14.29
C LYS A 16 -2.67 68.35 15.53
N ALA A 17 -1.37 68.63 15.44
CA ALA A 17 -0.44 68.51 16.56
C ALA A 17 -0.46 69.73 17.52
N GLY A 18 -1.21 70.78 17.21
CA GLY A 18 -1.38 71.96 18.07
C GLY A 18 -0.26 73.01 17.99
N PHE A 19 0.56 72.98 16.94
CA PHE A 19 1.60 73.99 16.68
C PHE A 19 1.08 75.21 15.92
N THR A 20 0.10 75.02 15.03
CA THR A 20 -0.49 76.11 14.23
C THR A 20 -2.01 76.15 14.42
N GLY A 21 -2.45 77.01 15.33
CA GLY A 21 -3.84 77.41 15.55
C GLY A 21 -3.90 78.89 15.95
N GLN A 22 -5.03 79.55 15.74
CA GLN A 22 -5.22 80.93 16.20
C GLN A 22 -5.12 81.01 17.74
N GLN A 23 -4.74 82.17 18.27
CA GLN A 23 -4.73 82.40 19.71
C GLN A 23 -6.17 82.29 20.25
N ASN A 24 -6.48 81.19 20.93
CA ASN A 24 -7.77 81.05 21.59
C ASN A 24 -7.92 82.13 22.67
N ASN A 25 -8.97 82.96 22.54
CA ASN A 25 -9.32 83.99 23.51
C ASN A 25 -9.51 83.40 24.92
N SER A 26 -9.35 84.28 25.92
CA SER A 26 -8.99 83.99 27.31
C SER A 26 -10.07 83.32 28.20
N GLY A 27 -10.81 82.32 27.69
CA GLY A 27 -11.89 81.64 28.43
C GLY A 27 -11.44 80.47 29.32
N ASN A 28 -10.81 79.44 28.75
CA ASN A 28 -10.64 78.13 29.40
C ASN A 28 -9.20 77.84 29.87
N LYS A 29 -8.72 78.58 30.87
CA LYS A 29 -7.34 78.45 31.41
C LYS A 29 -7.27 78.05 32.89
N ARG A 30 -8.19 77.19 33.37
CA ARG A 30 -8.24 76.72 34.78
C ARG A 30 -8.59 75.22 34.96
N LYS A 31 -7.71 74.31 34.51
CA LYS A 31 -7.41 72.99 35.15
C LYS A 31 -6.37 72.17 34.35
N ARG A 32 -5.09 72.56 34.42
CA ARG A 32 -3.93 71.67 34.19
C ARG A 32 -2.75 72.19 35.02
N THR A 33 -2.73 71.78 36.28
CA THR A 33 -1.66 72.09 37.24
C THR A 33 -0.54 71.07 37.13
N ALA A 34 0.70 71.57 37.02
CA ALA A 34 1.94 70.94 37.46
C ALA A 34 2.14 69.43 37.14
N VAL A 35 2.28 69.10 35.85
CA VAL A 35 3.19 68.01 35.44
C VAL A 35 4.33 68.66 34.67
N SER A 36 5.57 68.27 34.98
CA SER A 36 6.84 68.85 34.51
C SER A 36 6.79 69.45 33.11
N THR A 37 7.06 70.76 33.01
CA THR A 37 7.06 71.52 31.74
C THR A 37 8.06 70.98 30.71
N GLU A 38 9.06 70.22 31.16
CA GLU A 38 10.02 69.48 30.32
C GLU A 38 9.34 68.35 29.57
N LYS A 39 8.66 67.40 30.24
CA LYS A 39 7.96 66.27 29.58
C LYS A 39 6.96 66.73 28.50
N ASP A 40 6.32 67.88 28.67
CA ASP A 40 5.42 68.45 27.65
C ASP A 40 6.16 69.20 26.52
N LYS A 41 7.37 69.73 26.75
CA LYS A 41 8.29 70.15 25.68
C LYS A 41 8.81 68.93 24.91
N ASP A 42 9.21 67.86 25.59
CA ASP A 42 9.74 66.64 24.99
C ASP A 42 8.68 65.94 24.13
N ARG A 43 7.44 65.85 24.61
CA ARG A 43 6.30 65.36 23.81
C ARG A 43 6.01 66.22 22.58
N LYS A 44 6.22 67.53 22.65
CA LYS A 44 6.11 68.43 21.49
C LYS A 44 7.28 68.23 20.53
N ALA A 45 8.51 68.18 21.03
CA ALA A 45 9.71 67.90 20.23
C ALA A 45 9.57 66.57 19.49
N ALA A 46 9.20 65.48 20.18
CA ALA A 46 8.98 64.17 19.59
C ALA A 46 7.91 64.18 18.48
N ARG A 47 6.77 64.87 18.69
CA ARG A 47 5.73 65.03 17.64
C ARG A 47 6.21 65.85 16.44
N LEU A 48 7.01 66.90 16.68
CA LEU A 48 7.55 67.74 15.62
C LEU A 48 8.64 66.99 14.82
N GLU A 49 9.46 66.18 15.49
CA GLU A 49 10.37 65.23 14.86
C GLU A 49 9.62 64.16 14.06
N GLU A 50 8.53 63.61 14.59
CA GLU A 50 7.71 62.63 13.88
C GLU A 50 7.11 63.22 12.58
N ILE A 51 6.61 64.46 12.66
CA ILE A 51 6.11 65.22 11.50
C ILE A 51 7.25 65.45 10.48
N ASN A 52 8.43 65.89 10.93
CA ASN A 52 9.59 66.10 10.07
C ASN A 52 10.06 64.80 9.40
N ARG A 53 10.10 63.67 10.14
CA ARG A 53 10.48 62.35 9.63
C ARG A 53 9.44 61.81 8.62
N LYS A 54 8.15 62.06 8.83
CA LYS A 54 7.07 61.64 7.92
C LYS A 54 6.99 62.48 6.64
N LEU A 55 7.34 63.77 6.70
CA LEU A 55 7.25 64.70 5.57
C LEU A 55 8.55 64.86 4.77
N ASN A 56 9.67 64.28 5.22
CA ASN A 56 10.92 64.23 4.46
C ASN A 56 11.13 62.85 3.80
N PRO A 57 10.68 62.66 2.55
CA PRO A 57 10.86 61.39 1.83
C PRO A 57 12.29 61.18 1.31
N PHE A 58 13.15 62.20 1.30
CA PHE A 58 14.48 62.11 0.66
C PHE A 58 15.53 61.40 1.53
N ASP A 59 15.31 61.32 2.85
CA ASP A 59 16.16 60.54 3.76
C ASP A 59 15.83 59.05 3.80
N VAL A 60 14.72 58.62 3.17
CA VAL A 60 14.31 57.21 3.09
C VAL A 60 14.23 56.78 1.63
N LYS A 61 15.14 55.90 1.20
CA LYS A 61 15.02 55.22 -0.09
C LYS A 61 14.01 54.09 0.06
N VAL A 62 12.90 54.16 -0.69
CA VAL A 62 11.93 53.07 -0.83
C VAL A 62 12.13 52.40 -2.20
N THR A 63 11.95 51.08 -2.28
CA THR A 63 11.88 50.33 -3.55
C THR A 63 10.48 49.78 -3.75
N ASN A 64 9.93 49.93 -4.96
CA ASN A 64 8.63 49.36 -5.27
C ASN A 64 8.67 47.83 -5.16
N LEU A 65 7.66 47.28 -4.49
CA LEU A 65 7.41 45.84 -4.47
C LEU A 65 6.96 45.38 -5.87
N LYS A 66 7.43 44.21 -6.31
CA LYS A 66 7.00 43.60 -7.59
C LYS A 66 5.73 42.77 -7.46
N HIS A 67 5.56 42.16 -6.28
CA HIS A 67 4.43 41.33 -5.90
C HIS A 67 4.03 41.75 -4.49
N GLU A 68 2.73 41.85 -4.22
CA GLU A 68 2.23 42.15 -2.89
C GLU A 68 2.20 40.85 -2.08
N THR A 69 2.92 40.83 -0.95
CA THR A 69 2.91 39.70 -0.01
C THR A 69 2.38 40.20 1.33
N GLY A 70 1.20 39.74 1.72
CA GLY A 70 0.61 40.03 3.04
C GLY A 70 1.49 39.55 4.20
N GLY A 71 1.29 40.12 5.39
CA GLY A 71 1.91 39.71 6.66
C GLY A 71 3.44 39.87 6.81
N ARG A 72 4.22 39.94 5.73
CA ARG A 72 5.69 39.81 5.78
C ARG A 72 6.44 41.12 5.56
N LYS A 73 7.24 41.53 6.56
CA LYS A 73 8.19 42.66 6.47
C LYS A 73 9.38 42.31 5.57
N LEU A 74 9.23 42.52 4.26
CA LEU A 74 10.29 42.25 3.27
C LEU A 74 11.55 43.11 3.50
N LYS A 75 12.69 42.44 3.75
CA LYS A 75 13.99 43.08 4.00
C LYS A 75 14.48 43.79 2.74
N GLY A 76 14.84 45.07 2.88
CA GLY A 76 15.37 45.90 1.79
C GLY A 76 14.35 46.78 1.05
N VAL A 77 13.05 46.69 1.38
CA VAL A 77 12.00 47.55 0.80
C VAL A 77 12.19 49.03 1.14
N SER A 78 12.75 49.32 2.33
CA SER A 78 13.14 50.67 2.73
C SER A 78 14.54 50.68 3.34
N GLY A 79 15.25 51.80 3.20
CA GLY A 79 16.55 52.03 3.80
C GLY A 79 16.87 53.53 3.96
N LYS A 80 17.74 53.87 4.91
CA LYS A 80 18.07 55.27 5.27
C LYS A 80 19.48 55.65 4.79
N PRO A 81 19.66 56.07 3.52
CA PRO A 81 20.99 56.31 2.96
C PRO A 81 21.76 57.45 3.62
N SER A 82 21.10 58.47 4.18
CA SER A 82 21.76 59.60 4.83
C SER A 82 22.45 59.17 6.14
N ILE A 83 21.73 58.44 7.00
CA ILE A 83 22.25 57.94 8.28
C ILE A 83 23.38 56.94 8.04
N SER A 84 23.19 55.96 7.16
CA SER A 84 24.23 54.97 6.83
C SER A 84 25.51 55.60 6.23
N LYS A 85 25.40 56.75 5.56
CA LYS A 85 26.57 57.54 5.12
C LYS A 85 27.24 58.27 6.28
N GLN A 86 26.48 58.81 7.23
CA GLN A 86 27.01 59.49 8.42
C GLN A 86 27.76 58.49 9.30
N GLU A 87 27.12 57.40 9.71
CA GLU A 87 27.72 56.29 10.46
C GLU A 87 29.00 55.81 9.77
N GLY A 88 28.94 55.54 8.46
CA GLY A 88 30.10 55.12 7.69
C GLY A 88 31.21 56.17 7.58
N LEU A 89 30.93 57.47 7.66
CA LEU A 89 31.96 58.51 7.72
C LEU A 89 32.56 58.61 9.13
N ASP A 90 31.74 58.45 10.17
CA ASP A 90 32.18 58.53 11.56
C ASP A 90 33.05 57.31 11.94
N SER A 91 32.71 56.10 11.47
CA SER A 91 33.58 54.93 11.56
C SER A 91 34.94 55.17 10.87
N ARG A 92 34.98 55.86 9.73
CA ARG A 92 36.22 56.20 9.02
C ARG A 92 37.05 57.26 9.74
N LYS A 93 36.40 58.21 10.43
CA LYS A 93 37.10 59.16 11.32
C LYS A 93 37.71 58.44 12.54
N GLN A 94 37.00 57.48 13.11
CA GLN A 94 37.46 56.74 14.29
C GLN A 94 38.62 55.77 13.98
N ALA A 95 38.59 55.10 12.82
CA ALA A 95 39.64 54.22 12.34
C ALA A 95 40.65 54.95 11.43
N LEU A 96 40.37 55.06 10.13
CA LEU A 96 41.32 55.49 9.10
C LEU A 96 42.00 56.85 9.36
N LEU A 97 41.30 57.83 9.93
CA LEU A 97 41.89 59.13 10.25
C LEU A 97 42.86 59.00 11.45
N LYS A 98 42.49 58.27 12.49
CA LYS A 98 43.36 57.97 13.65
C LYS A 98 44.59 57.14 13.24
N ASP A 99 44.43 56.17 12.36
CA ASP A 99 45.53 55.38 11.78
C ASP A 99 46.46 56.27 10.95
N ARG A 100 45.89 57.22 10.20
CA ARG A 100 46.67 58.19 9.41
C ARG A 100 47.44 59.18 10.28
N GLU A 101 46.83 59.69 11.36
CA GLU A 101 47.49 60.55 12.34
C GLU A 101 48.62 59.82 13.08
N SER A 102 48.42 58.53 13.38
CA SER A 102 49.41 57.69 14.05
C SER A 102 50.45 57.06 13.12
N LYS A 103 50.37 57.24 11.79
CA LYS A 103 51.28 56.63 10.80
C LYS A 103 52.78 56.78 11.11
N ASN A 104 53.19 57.91 11.69
CA ASN A 104 54.59 58.20 12.01
C ASN A 104 54.93 57.99 13.49
N ARG A 105 54.05 57.35 14.27
CA ARG A 105 54.25 57.07 15.71
C ARG A 105 54.81 55.67 15.90
N ALA A 106 56.07 55.58 16.28
CA ALA A 106 56.67 54.32 16.73
C ALA A 106 56.29 54.03 18.19
N GLY A 107 55.78 52.83 18.45
CA GLY A 107 55.40 52.37 19.80
C GLY A 107 54.04 52.87 20.30
N GLY A 108 53.43 52.08 21.18
CA GLY A 108 52.15 52.36 21.82
C GLY A 108 52.10 51.76 23.22
N ILE A 109 51.13 52.19 24.03
CA ILE A 109 50.87 51.55 25.32
C ILE A 109 50.22 50.19 25.03
N VAL A 110 51.00 49.12 25.20
CA VAL A 110 50.48 47.75 25.20
C VAL A 110 49.87 47.51 26.57
N ASP A 111 48.57 47.79 26.71
CA ASP A 111 47.89 47.61 27.98
C ASP A 111 47.70 46.11 28.27
N ARG A 112 48.52 45.61 29.21
CA ARG A 112 48.50 44.22 29.70
C ARG A 112 47.61 44.05 30.93
N ARG A 113 46.83 45.07 31.33
CA ARG A 113 45.86 44.94 32.42
C ARG A 113 44.73 44.02 31.97
N PHE A 114 44.41 43.03 32.82
CA PHE A 114 43.49 41.96 32.46
C PHE A 114 42.10 42.52 32.11
N GLY A 115 41.55 42.00 31.01
CA GLY A 115 40.28 42.43 30.43
C GLY A 115 40.21 43.86 29.90
N GLU A 116 41.29 44.68 29.86
CA GLU A 116 41.15 46.09 29.43
C GLU A 116 40.76 46.20 27.95
N ASN A 117 41.28 45.30 27.10
CA ASN A 117 41.05 45.27 25.66
C ASN A 117 39.93 44.31 25.23
N ASP A 118 39.45 43.43 26.12
CA ASP A 118 38.46 42.40 25.80
C ASP A 118 37.04 42.95 25.89
N ALA A 119 36.42 43.18 24.73
CA ALA A 119 35.10 43.82 24.62
C ALA A 119 33.95 43.06 25.32
N ASN A 120 34.16 41.78 25.65
CA ASN A 120 33.14 40.92 26.29
C ASN A 120 33.08 41.08 27.82
N MET A 121 34.13 41.60 28.46
CA MET A 121 34.16 41.76 29.93
C MET A 121 33.60 43.12 30.34
N THR A 122 32.64 43.17 31.25
CA THR A 122 32.09 44.41 31.79
C THR A 122 33.08 45.13 32.70
N VAL A 123 32.86 46.43 32.97
CA VAL A 123 33.75 47.23 33.83
C VAL A 123 33.84 46.66 35.25
N GLU A 124 32.77 46.06 35.75
CA GLU A 124 32.69 45.48 37.09
C GLU A 124 33.44 44.13 37.16
N GLU A 125 33.28 43.25 36.17
CA GLU A 125 34.04 41.98 36.07
C GLU A 125 35.54 42.24 35.91
N ARG A 126 35.93 43.20 35.05
CA ARG A 126 37.33 43.64 34.90
C ARG A 126 37.93 44.09 36.23
N MET A 127 37.16 44.78 37.08
CA MET A 127 37.62 45.21 38.41
C MET A 127 37.72 44.03 39.39
N LEU A 128 36.76 43.11 39.35
CA LEU A 128 36.71 41.94 40.21
C LEU A 128 37.87 40.97 39.93
N GLU A 129 38.18 40.70 38.65
CA GLU A 129 39.34 39.86 38.27
C GLU A 129 40.69 40.51 38.58
N ARG A 130 40.79 41.84 38.46
CA ARG A 130 41.99 42.56 38.91
C ARG A 130 42.19 42.38 40.40
N PHE A 131 41.12 42.50 41.18
CA PHE A 131 41.15 42.34 42.64
C PHE A 131 41.47 40.90 43.07
N THR A 132 40.88 39.87 42.46
CA THR A 132 41.20 38.47 42.77
C THR A 132 42.66 38.15 42.47
N ARG A 133 43.19 38.64 41.34
CA ARG A 133 44.57 38.36 40.93
C ARG A 133 45.61 39.21 41.67
N GLU A 134 45.24 40.39 42.14
CA GLU A 134 46.04 41.17 43.09
C GLU A 134 46.16 40.45 44.44
N LYS A 135 45.07 39.86 44.94
CA LYS A 135 45.12 38.97 46.11
C LYS A 135 46.01 37.74 45.91
N GLN A 136 45.92 37.06 44.76
CA GLN A 136 46.77 35.90 44.44
C GLN A 136 48.26 36.25 44.34
N ARG A 137 48.61 37.49 43.99
CA ARG A 137 50.01 37.96 44.02
C ARG A 137 50.47 38.28 45.45
N SER A 138 49.60 38.83 46.28
CA SER A 138 49.89 39.07 47.70
C SER A 138 50.25 37.79 48.46
N SER A 139 49.56 36.67 48.17
CA SER A 139 49.86 35.36 48.77
C SER A 139 51.15 34.69 48.27
N LYS A 140 51.81 35.20 47.22
CA LYS A 140 53.05 34.61 46.66
C LYS A 140 54.35 35.24 47.20
N ASN A 141 54.29 36.17 48.16
CA ASN A 141 55.48 36.79 48.77
C ASN A 141 56.04 36.00 49.99
N PHE A 142 56.31 34.70 49.82
CA PHE A 142 57.08 33.90 50.79
C PHE A 142 58.34 33.35 50.11
N ALA A 143 59.48 34.00 50.35
CA ALA A 143 60.74 33.76 49.64
C ALA A 143 61.57 32.56 50.14
N TYR A 144 60.94 31.59 50.82
CA TYR A 144 61.62 30.45 51.48
C TYR A 144 60.77 29.17 51.49
N ASN A 145 60.18 28.79 50.35
CA ASN A 145 59.73 27.41 50.14
C ASN A 145 60.67 26.76 49.12
N LEU A 146 61.36 25.69 49.52
CA LEU A 146 62.39 25.00 48.73
C LEU A 146 61.84 23.73 48.05
N GLU A 147 60.59 23.83 47.58
CA GLU A 147 59.89 22.82 46.78
C GLU A 147 59.35 23.46 45.49
N ASP A 148 60.23 24.22 44.80
CA ASP A 148 60.02 24.59 43.40
C ASP A 148 60.52 23.43 42.52
N GLU A 149 59.68 22.40 42.34
CA GLU A 149 59.88 21.47 41.22
C GLU A 149 59.69 22.23 39.89
N GLU A 150 60.63 22.04 38.96
CA GLU A 150 60.75 22.85 37.76
C GLU A 150 59.49 22.74 36.87
N GLU A 151 58.81 23.87 36.60
CA GLU A 151 57.70 23.90 35.64
C GLU A 151 58.19 23.40 34.27
N LEU A 152 57.77 22.18 33.89
CA LEU A 152 58.23 21.51 32.68
C LEU A 152 57.81 22.30 31.44
N THR A 153 58.78 22.97 30.82
CA THR A 153 58.59 23.79 29.62
C THR A 153 59.21 23.10 28.41
N HIS A 154 58.45 23.00 27.31
CA HIS A 154 58.95 22.52 26.03
C HIS A 154 58.96 23.70 25.04
N TYR A 155 60.12 23.98 24.45
CA TYR A 155 60.36 25.14 23.57
C TYR A 155 59.84 26.51 24.09
N GLY A 156 59.84 26.71 25.41
CA GLY A 156 59.54 28.01 26.03
C GLY A 156 58.06 28.32 26.24
N GLN A 157 57.17 27.31 26.20
CA GLN A 157 55.79 27.41 26.69
C GLN A 157 55.57 26.46 27.88
N SER A 158 54.83 26.94 28.88
CA SER A 158 54.40 26.18 30.06
C SER A 158 53.24 25.25 29.69
N LEU A 159 53.38 23.94 29.89
CA LEU A 159 52.37 22.95 29.52
C LEU A 159 51.02 23.14 30.25
N SER A 160 51.03 23.76 31.43
CA SER A 160 49.86 24.19 32.23
C SER A 160 48.95 25.25 31.57
N ARG A 161 49.08 25.45 30.25
CA ARG A 161 48.35 26.44 29.46
C ARG A 161 47.85 25.91 28.11
N LEU A 162 48.02 24.61 27.83
CA LEU A 162 47.52 23.95 26.61
C LEU A 162 46.19 23.19 26.82
N ASP A 163 45.63 23.21 28.03
CA ASP A 163 44.48 22.36 28.43
C ASP A 163 43.10 22.87 27.95
N ASP A 164 43.05 24.04 27.31
CA ASP A 164 41.82 24.59 26.70
C ASP A 164 41.65 24.10 25.24
N PHE A 165 41.74 22.78 24.99
CA PHE A 165 41.53 22.18 23.66
C PHE A 165 40.12 21.57 23.49
N ASP A 166 39.09 22.31 23.91
CA ASP A 166 37.69 21.93 23.69
C ASP A 166 37.23 22.40 22.29
N GLY A 167 37.67 21.67 21.26
CA GLY A 167 37.56 22.16 19.87
C GLY A 167 37.97 21.20 18.75
N ALA A 168 37.96 19.88 18.97
CA ALA A 168 38.11 18.90 17.88
C ALA A 168 37.19 17.69 18.08
N GLU A 169 36.21 17.60 17.19
CA GLU A 169 35.36 16.45 16.89
C GLU A 169 36.17 15.16 16.67
N LEU A 170 36.05 14.17 17.58
CA LEU A 170 35.89 12.72 17.27
C LEU A 170 35.87 11.83 18.53
N GLY A 171 34.84 10.99 18.64
CA GLY A 171 34.93 9.59 19.07
C GLY A 171 35.35 9.23 20.51
N LEU A 172 34.40 8.63 21.25
CA LEU A 172 34.56 7.71 22.39
C LEU A 172 34.99 8.31 23.75
N SER A 173 34.10 8.17 24.74
CA SER A 173 34.47 8.02 26.15
C SER A 173 33.44 7.16 26.90
N GLU A 174 33.92 6.43 27.91
CA GLU A 174 33.13 5.72 28.91
C GLU A 174 33.72 6.09 30.29
N ASP A 175 32.83 6.24 31.28
CA ASP A 175 33.00 6.63 32.69
C ASP A 175 33.80 7.93 33.01
N ASP A 176 33.27 8.94 33.71
CA ASP A 176 32.50 9.06 34.98
C ASP A 176 33.41 9.29 36.21
N GLU A 177 33.42 10.53 36.71
CA GLU A 177 33.33 10.84 38.14
C GLU A 177 32.70 12.23 38.34
N ASP A 178 32.06 12.45 39.50
CA ASP A 178 30.90 13.37 39.66
C ASP A 178 31.29 14.73 40.32
N PRO A 179 30.40 15.62 40.85
CA PRO A 179 30.50 17.05 40.53
C PRO A 179 30.73 17.99 41.73
N GLU A 180 31.13 19.25 41.48
CA GLU A 180 30.44 20.44 42.02
C GLU A 180 31.06 21.80 41.60
N GLY A 181 30.20 22.74 41.18
CA GLY A 181 30.31 24.13 41.67
C GLY A 181 31.14 25.17 40.92
N ARG A 182 30.64 25.69 39.77
CA ARG A 182 30.63 27.17 39.59
C ARG A 182 29.57 27.71 38.61
N SER A 183 29.02 28.86 38.98
CA SER A 183 27.91 29.54 38.33
C SER A 183 28.24 30.18 36.97
N GLY A 184 27.53 29.78 35.91
CA GLY A 184 27.43 30.55 34.67
C GLY A 184 26.16 31.43 34.67
N GLN A 185 26.31 32.74 34.81
CA GLN A 185 25.18 33.67 34.74
C GLN A 185 24.72 33.86 33.28
N LEU A 186 23.44 33.65 33.00
CA LEU A 186 22.83 33.94 31.70
C LEU A 186 22.71 35.45 31.47
N ASP A 187 23.05 35.88 30.26
CA ASP A 187 23.08 37.30 29.87
C ASP A 187 21.71 38.00 30.07
N ARG A 188 21.78 39.19 30.68
CA ARG A 188 20.64 40.08 30.96
C ARG A 188 19.89 40.51 29.68
N SER A 189 20.53 40.49 28.51
CA SER A 189 19.85 40.78 27.24
C SER A 189 18.92 39.64 26.80
N VAL A 190 19.29 38.39 27.07
CA VAL A 190 18.52 37.18 26.76
C VAL A 190 17.28 37.12 27.66
N VAL A 191 17.47 37.24 28.98
CA VAL A 191 16.38 37.19 29.98
C VAL A 191 15.32 38.28 29.73
N ARG A 192 15.74 39.46 29.25
CA ARG A 192 14.83 40.57 28.92
C ARG A 192 13.96 40.31 27.68
N ASN A 193 14.41 39.49 26.74
CA ASN A 193 13.67 39.18 25.53
C ASN A 193 12.76 37.95 25.68
N THR A 194 12.95 37.13 26.72
CA THR A 194 12.22 35.85 26.89
C THR A 194 11.08 35.89 27.92
N HIS A 195 10.85 37.01 28.62
CA HIS A 195 9.75 37.14 29.58
C HIS A 195 8.95 38.46 29.44
N PHE A 196 7.63 38.26 29.25
CA PHE A 196 6.50 39.16 29.50
C PHE A 196 5.86 39.98 28.34
N SER A 197 4.72 39.44 27.88
CA SER A 197 3.46 40.06 27.42
C SER A 197 3.32 40.80 26.07
N GLY A 198 2.38 40.31 25.24
CA GLY A 198 1.27 41.12 24.68
C GLY A 198 1.04 41.05 23.15
N PHE A 199 -0.15 40.58 22.72
CA PHE A 199 -1.08 41.05 21.63
C PHE A 199 -0.45 41.83 20.42
N ASP A 200 -0.79 41.76 19.12
CA ASP A 200 -1.97 41.36 18.33
C ASP A 200 -1.55 40.90 16.88
N ASP A 201 -2.35 40.26 16.01
CA ASP A 201 -3.24 39.05 16.09
C ASP A 201 -3.72 38.62 14.64
N GLU A 202 -4.60 37.60 14.51
CA GLU A 202 -5.44 37.15 13.35
C GLU A 202 -4.84 36.49 12.04
N ASP A 203 -5.36 35.26 11.77
CA ASP A 203 -5.90 34.69 10.50
C ASP A 203 -5.16 33.78 9.47
N GLU A 204 -5.69 32.53 9.42
CA GLU A 204 -6.17 31.67 8.30
C GLU A 204 -5.28 30.70 7.46
N GLY A 205 -5.67 29.40 7.54
CA GLY A 205 -5.74 28.38 6.47
C GLY A 205 -4.49 27.56 6.08
N ASP A 206 -4.53 26.24 5.85
CA ASP A 206 -5.55 25.18 6.05
C ASP A 206 -4.81 23.81 6.06
N GLU A 207 -5.34 22.81 6.79
CA GLU A 207 -5.43 21.36 6.48
C GLU A 207 -5.71 20.57 7.79
N GLU A 208 -6.72 19.70 7.76
CA GLU A 208 -7.33 19.07 8.95
C GLU A 208 -6.78 17.65 9.21
N ASP A 209 -6.35 17.38 10.45
CA ASP A 209 -6.08 16.03 10.99
C ASP A 209 -6.63 15.94 12.43
N GLU A 210 -6.95 14.72 12.88
CA GLU A 210 -7.99 14.43 13.89
C GLU A 210 -7.61 14.63 15.39
N ASP A 211 -6.62 15.47 15.70
CA ASP A 211 -6.29 15.87 17.09
C ASP A 211 -5.99 17.37 17.17
N GLY A 212 -6.81 18.11 17.94
CA GLY A 212 -6.98 19.56 17.88
C GLY A 212 -5.85 20.48 18.38
N GLU A 213 -4.57 20.14 18.18
CA GLU A 213 -3.45 21.08 18.32
C GLU A 213 -2.54 21.05 17.08
N PRO A 214 -2.20 22.20 16.46
CA PRO A 214 -1.26 22.23 15.35
C PRO A 214 0.12 21.74 15.83
N ALA A 215 0.68 20.75 15.13
CA ALA A 215 1.94 20.09 15.48
C ALA A 215 3.10 21.10 15.64
N ARG A 216 3.25 21.59 16.87
CA ARG A 216 4.24 22.61 17.22
C ARG A 216 5.62 22.00 17.01
N LYS A 217 6.49 22.68 16.25
CA LYS A 217 7.90 22.28 16.17
C LYS A 217 8.45 22.25 17.60
N LYS A 218 8.76 21.04 18.08
CA LYS A 218 9.18 20.80 19.47
C LYS A 218 10.20 21.85 19.88
N SER A 219 9.94 22.54 20.99
CA SER A 219 10.84 23.60 21.42
C SER A 219 12.23 23.02 21.69
N LYS A 220 13.29 23.83 21.61
CA LYS A 220 14.63 23.34 21.99
C LYS A 220 14.63 22.81 23.43
N ALA A 221 13.76 23.31 24.31
CA ALA A 221 13.59 22.77 25.65
C ALA A 221 12.96 21.37 25.64
N GLU A 222 11.91 21.11 24.87
CA GLU A 222 11.31 19.77 24.69
C GLU A 222 12.29 18.79 24.04
N VAL A 223 12.99 19.19 22.96
CA VAL A 223 13.99 18.35 22.30
C VAL A 223 15.15 18.03 23.24
N MET A 224 15.66 19.02 23.99
CA MET A 224 16.69 18.77 24.99
C MET A 224 16.16 17.92 26.15
N ALA A 225 14.90 18.07 26.57
CA ALA A 225 14.29 17.21 27.59
C ALA A 225 14.13 15.76 27.11
N GLU A 226 13.72 15.53 25.86
CA GLU A 226 13.68 14.20 25.24
C GLU A 226 15.08 13.59 25.10
N VAL A 227 16.08 14.37 24.68
CA VAL A 227 17.48 13.92 24.58
C VAL A 227 18.07 13.62 25.97
N ILE A 228 17.79 14.44 26.99
CA ILE A 228 18.22 14.22 28.37
C ILE A 228 17.49 13.01 29.00
N ALA A 229 16.21 12.82 28.72
CA ALA A 229 15.46 11.66 29.19
C ALA A 229 15.98 10.37 28.55
N LYS A 230 16.23 10.38 27.22
CA LYS A 230 16.83 9.26 26.50
C LYS A 230 18.26 8.97 26.98
N SER A 231 19.12 9.98 27.12
CA SER A 231 20.49 9.76 27.59
C SER A 231 20.55 9.26 29.04
N LYS A 232 19.70 9.79 29.94
CA LYS A 232 19.57 9.27 31.32
C LYS A 232 19.01 7.84 31.34
N GLY A 233 18.01 7.53 30.51
CA GLY A 233 17.48 6.18 30.36
C GLY A 233 18.54 5.19 29.89
N HIS A 234 19.31 5.54 28.85
CA HIS A 234 20.41 4.72 28.35
C HIS A 234 21.60 4.62 29.32
N LYS A 235 21.85 5.62 30.18
CA LYS A 235 22.86 5.53 31.26
C LYS A 235 22.38 4.58 32.36
N MET A 236 21.13 4.71 32.81
CA MET A 236 20.54 3.83 33.83
C MET A 236 20.44 2.37 33.35
N LEU A 237 20.13 2.14 32.06
CA LEU A 237 20.12 0.80 31.48
C LEU A 237 21.52 0.17 31.49
N ARG A 238 22.56 0.92 31.06
CA ARG A 238 23.96 0.45 31.14
C ARG A 238 24.41 0.18 32.57
N GLN A 239 24.01 1.02 33.52
CA GLN A 239 24.31 0.78 34.93
C GLN A 239 23.63 -0.50 35.45
N MET A 240 22.34 -0.72 35.17
CA MET A 240 21.66 -1.96 35.52
C MET A 240 22.22 -3.20 34.83
N GLU A 241 22.80 -3.06 33.64
CA GLU A 241 23.47 -4.14 32.92
C GLU A 241 24.80 -4.48 33.60
N ARG A 242 25.62 -3.47 33.93
CA ARG A 242 26.87 -3.65 34.69
C ARG A 242 26.63 -4.19 36.10
N ASP A 243 25.61 -3.69 36.81
CA ASP A 243 25.21 -4.20 38.12
C ASP A 243 24.79 -5.69 38.04
N LYS A 244 24.13 -6.13 36.95
CA LYS A 244 23.81 -7.55 36.74
C LYS A 244 25.05 -8.37 36.48
N GLU A 245 25.99 -7.88 35.66
CA GLU A 245 27.26 -8.57 35.42
C GLU A 245 28.08 -8.73 36.70
N ASP A 246 28.17 -7.69 37.53
CA ASP A 246 28.94 -7.73 38.79
C ASP A 246 28.24 -8.57 39.87
N ASN A 247 26.91 -8.55 39.96
CA ASN A 247 26.18 -9.51 40.81
C ASN A 247 26.44 -10.96 40.36
N LEU A 248 26.44 -11.23 39.05
CA LEU A 248 26.70 -12.57 38.50
C LEU A 248 28.16 -12.98 38.74
N ARG A 249 29.13 -12.06 38.67
CA ARG A 249 30.52 -12.30 39.12
C ARG A 249 30.59 -12.66 40.59
N HIS A 250 29.90 -11.92 41.46
CA HIS A 250 29.87 -12.21 42.89
C HIS A 250 29.19 -13.55 43.21
N GLU A 251 28.12 -13.92 42.50
CA GLU A 251 27.50 -15.24 42.59
C GLU A 251 28.50 -16.34 42.18
N LEU A 252 29.20 -16.18 41.05
CA LEU A 252 30.22 -17.14 40.59
C LEU A 252 31.42 -17.27 41.54
N ASP A 253 31.90 -16.17 42.16
CA ASP A 253 32.98 -16.22 43.15
C ASP A 253 32.54 -16.91 44.45
N ASN A 254 31.32 -16.63 44.93
CA ASN A 254 30.72 -17.31 46.08
C ASN A 254 30.55 -18.82 45.81
N ASP A 255 30.06 -19.18 44.62
CA ASP A 255 29.94 -20.57 44.19
C ASP A 255 31.32 -21.23 44.05
N PHE A 256 32.36 -20.49 43.65
CA PHE A 256 33.74 -21.00 43.60
C PHE A 256 34.28 -21.39 44.99
N ASP A 257 33.98 -20.61 46.02
CA ASP A 257 34.34 -20.96 47.40
C ASP A 257 33.49 -22.11 47.95
N ALA A 258 32.21 -22.21 47.56
CA ALA A 258 31.39 -23.40 47.84
C ALA A 258 31.95 -24.67 47.16
N ILE A 259 32.42 -24.56 45.92
CA ILE A 259 33.07 -25.65 45.17
C ILE A 259 34.41 -26.04 45.82
N LYS A 260 35.23 -25.08 46.28
CA LYS A 260 36.44 -25.38 47.07
C LYS A 260 36.12 -26.12 48.36
N ALA A 261 35.07 -25.72 49.07
CA ALA A 261 34.64 -26.41 50.29
C ALA A 261 34.21 -27.86 50.00
N LEU A 262 33.58 -28.11 48.85
CA LEU A 262 33.21 -29.45 48.37
C LEU A 262 34.44 -30.27 47.92
N LEU A 263 35.45 -29.65 47.31
CA LEU A 263 36.69 -30.31 46.87
C LEU A 263 37.64 -30.65 48.03
N HIS A 264 37.54 -29.93 49.15
CA HIS A 264 38.30 -30.19 50.38
C HIS A 264 37.50 -30.88 51.49
N ALA A 265 36.26 -31.29 51.21
CA ALA A 265 35.49 -32.14 52.12
C ALA A 265 36.14 -33.54 52.19
N PRO A 266 36.41 -34.10 53.38
CA PRO A 266 37.03 -35.42 53.49
C PRO A 266 36.06 -36.54 53.06
N ASP A 267 36.54 -37.48 52.26
CA ASP A 267 35.80 -38.66 51.82
C ASP A 267 35.12 -39.38 53.00
N PRO A 268 33.78 -39.57 53.01
CA PRO A 268 33.08 -40.32 54.04
C PRO A 268 33.23 -41.84 53.83
N ALA A 269 34.48 -42.32 53.84
CA ALA A 269 34.87 -43.71 53.59
C ALA A 269 35.64 -44.35 54.76
N SER A 270 35.29 -44.03 56.01
CA SER A 270 35.61 -44.86 57.19
C SER A 270 34.85 -44.40 58.45
N GLY A 271 33.76 -45.09 58.83
CA GLY A 271 33.05 -44.82 60.08
C GLY A 271 31.70 -45.57 60.19
N THR A 272 31.70 -46.70 60.88
CA THR A 272 30.53 -47.62 60.98
C THR A 272 29.41 -47.13 61.92
N ASN A 273 28.19 -47.63 61.65
CA ASN A 273 26.92 -47.49 62.38
C ASN A 273 26.11 -46.20 62.19
N THR A 274 25.07 -46.29 61.35
CA THR A 274 23.90 -45.40 61.39
C THR A 274 22.60 -46.19 61.49
N VAL A 275 22.04 -46.22 62.71
CA VAL A 275 20.59 -46.44 62.89
C VAL A 275 19.89 -45.09 62.77
N ARG A 276 18.78 -45.11 62.03
CA ARG A 276 17.90 -44.01 61.63
C ARG A 276 17.62 -42.94 62.71
N LEU A 277 17.87 -41.69 62.37
CA LEU A 277 17.01 -40.51 62.55
C LEU A 277 17.35 -39.57 61.37
N GLY A 278 16.44 -38.90 60.68
CA GLY A 278 15.05 -38.60 61.03
C GLY A 278 14.81 -37.11 60.81
N TYR A 279 14.88 -36.66 59.55
CA TYR A 279 14.46 -35.31 59.16
C TYR A 279 13.31 -35.41 58.17
N GLU A 280 12.14 -34.99 58.65
CA GLU A 280 10.92 -34.92 57.86
C GLU A 280 11.05 -33.79 56.84
N ARG A 281 10.79 -34.08 55.56
CA ARG A 281 10.32 -33.01 54.68
C ARG A 281 8.98 -32.56 55.24
N PRO A 282 8.74 -31.26 55.48
CA PRO A 282 7.38 -30.80 55.76
C PRO A 282 6.53 -31.19 54.56
N ARG A 283 5.55 -32.08 54.78
CA ARG A 283 4.55 -32.41 53.77
C ARG A 283 3.67 -31.17 53.59
N GLY A 284 4.08 -30.30 52.67
CA GLY A 284 3.23 -29.28 52.09
C GLY A 284 2.15 -29.98 51.28
N THR A 285 1.12 -30.50 51.95
CA THR A 285 0.04 -31.24 51.30
C THR A 285 -0.66 -30.42 50.22
N ALA A 286 -0.55 -29.09 50.26
CA ALA A 286 -1.03 -28.20 49.21
C ALA A 286 -0.18 -28.23 47.93
N GLU A 287 1.15 -28.33 48.02
CA GLU A 287 2.02 -28.39 46.83
C GLU A 287 1.94 -29.76 46.17
N ASP A 288 2.04 -30.86 46.94
CA ASP A 288 1.86 -32.22 46.41
C ASP A 288 0.46 -32.43 45.82
N GLN A 289 -0.60 -31.82 46.39
CA GLN A 289 -1.95 -31.86 45.82
C GLN A 289 -2.10 -30.94 44.60
N TYR A 290 -1.45 -29.77 44.58
CA TYR A 290 -1.45 -28.90 43.41
C TYR A 290 -0.74 -29.58 42.23
N ASP A 291 0.43 -30.18 42.46
CA ASP A 291 1.19 -30.91 41.45
C ASP A 291 0.49 -32.19 40.97
N ALA A 292 -0.22 -32.88 41.87
CA ALA A 292 -1.07 -34.02 41.51
C ALA A 292 -2.27 -33.55 40.68
N ASN A 293 -3.00 -32.50 41.13
CA ASN A 293 -4.14 -31.94 40.42
C ASN A 293 -3.72 -31.33 39.06
N VAL A 294 -2.53 -30.73 38.94
CA VAL A 294 -2.00 -30.20 37.66
C VAL A 294 -1.62 -31.34 36.72
N ARG A 295 -1.05 -32.45 37.23
CA ARG A 295 -0.86 -33.67 36.43
C ARG A 295 -2.19 -34.27 36.00
N GLU A 296 -3.15 -34.41 36.91
CA GLU A 296 -4.50 -34.92 36.60
C GLU A 296 -5.23 -34.01 35.60
N LEU A 297 -5.18 -32.69 35.74
CA LEU A 297 -5.73 -31.72 34.76
C LEU A 297 -4.98 -31.73 33.42
N ALA A 298 -3.69 -32.07 33.39
CA ALA A 298 -2.94 -32.23 32.15
C ALA A 298 -3.35 -33.50 31.39
N PHE A 299 -3.72 -34.58 32.11
CA PHE A 299 -4.26 -35.81 31.53
C PHE A 299 -5.78 -35.74 31.26
N GLU A 300 -6.55 -34.99 32.07
CA GLU A 300 -7.98 -34.69 31.90
C GLU A 300 -8.23 -33.34 31.21
N LYS A 301 -7.41 -32.99 30.20
CA LYS A 301 -7.67 -31.83 29.34
C LYS A 301 -8.94 -32.05 28.51
N ARG A 302 -10.10 -31.73 29.09
CA ARG A 302 -11.38 -31.61 28.37
C ARG A 302 -11.26 -30.48 27.36
N ALA A 303 -11.79 -30.69 26.16
CA ALA A 303 -11.78 -29.67 25.10
C ALA A 303 -12.46 -28.39 25.60
N GLN A 304 -11.75 -27.26 25.52
CA GLN A 304 -12.34 -25.95 25.79
C GLN A 304 -13.07 -25.49 24.52
N PRO A 305 -14.30 -24.95 24.61
CA PRO A 305 -14.95 -24.29 23.48
C PRO A 305 -14.07 -23.10 23.07
N LYS A 306 -13.56 -23.13 21.82
CA LYS A 306 -12.72 -22.06 21.28
C LYS A 306 -13.54 -20.80 20.98
N ASP A 307 -14.81 -21.00 20.62
CA ASP A 307 -15.68 -19.97 20.06
C ASP A 307 -16.91 -19.71 20.95
N ARG A 308 -17.40 -18.46 20.90
CA ARG A 308 -18.64 -18.05 21.59
C ARG A 308 -19.83 -18.78 20.95
N THR A 309 -20.79 -19.22 21.76
CA THR A 309 -22.11 -19.62 21.27
C THR A 309 -22.81 -18.43 20.61
N LYS A 310 -22.86 -18.43 19.28
CA LYS A 310 -23.59 -17.45 18.47
C LYS A 310 -25.11 -17.64 18.68
N THR A 311 -25.90 -16.59 18.55
CA THR A 311 -27.37 -16.69 18.59
C THR A 311 -27.90 -17.22 17.25
N GLU A 312 -29.14 -17.74 17.23
CA GLU A 312 -29.79 -18.19 15.99
C GLU A 312 -29.90 -17.05 14.96
N GLU A 313 -30.09 -15.80 15.41
CA GLU A 313 -30.11 -14.61 14.55
C GLU A 313 -28.71 -14.29 13.98
N GLU A 314 -27.65 -14.43 14.77
CA GLU A 314 -26.26 -14.25 14.31
C GLU A 314 -25.89 -15.32 13.27
N VAL A 315 -26.19 -16.59 13.51
CA VAL A 315 -25.96 -17.69 12.55
C VAL A 315 -26.74 -17.47 11.26
N ALA A 316 -28.02 -17.06 11.34
CA ALA A 316 -28.83 -16.78 10.15
C ALA A 316 -28.33 -15.57 9.35
N LEU A 317 -27.72 -14.57 10.01
CA LEU A 317 -27.07 -13.43 9.34
C LEU A 317 -25.76 -13.86 8.66
N GLU A 318 -24.92 -14.65 9.33
CA GLU A 318 -23.69 -15.19 8.76
C GLU A 318 -23.96 -16.11 7.55
N GLU A 319 -24.95 -17.01 7.64
CA GLU A 319 -25.39 -17.83 6.51
C GLU A 319 -25.90 -16.97 5.34
N LYS A 320 -26.66 -15.90 5.63
CA LYS A 320 -27.14 -14.96 4.62
C LYS A 320 -25.97 -14.24 3.93
N GLU A 321 -24.99 -13.74 4.69
CA GLU A 321 -23.81 -13.06 4.15
C GLU A 321 -22.91 -14.02 3.36
N ALA A 322 -22.75 -15.26 3.82
CA ALA A 322 -22.06 -16.32 3.09
C ALA A 322 -22.76 -16.65 1.75
N LEU A 323 -24.09 -16.68 1.71
CA LEU A 323 -24.86 -16.88 0.48
C LEU A 323 -24.78 -15.67 -0.47
N GLU A 324 -24.88 -14.44 0.05
CA GLU A 324 -24.75 -13.21 -0.75
C GLU A 324 -23.34 -13.05 -1.34
N THR A 325 -22.30 -13.35 -0.56
CA THR A 325 -20.90 -13.32 -1.04
C THR A 325 -20.63 -14.45 -2.03
N ALA A 326 -21.17 -15.65 -1.82
CA ALA A 326 -21.07 -16.76 -2.77
C ALA A 326 -21.74 -16.44 -4.12
N GLU A 327 -22.95 -15.87 -4.12
CA GLU A 327 -23.63 -15.46 -5.36
C GLU A 327 -22.91 -14.28 -6.03
N ARG A 328 -22.37 -13.32 -5.26
CA ARG A 328 -21.51 -12.24 -5.80
C ARG A 328 -20.26 -12.78 -6.48
N ARG A 329 -19.55 -13.73 -5.85
CA ARG A 329 -18.36 -14.40 -6.42
C ARG A 329 -18.71 -15.21 -7.66
N ARG A 330 -19.87 -15.87 -7.66
CA ARG A 330 -20.40 -16.60 -8.81
C ARG A 330 -20.75 -15.68 -9.98
N MET A 331 -21.39 -14.54 -9.73
CA MET A 331 -21.70 -13.55 -10.77
C MET A 331 -20.42 -12.96 -11.37
N ARG A 332 -19.40 -12.62 -10.56
CA ARG A 332 -18.06 -12.24 -11.04
C ARG A 332 -17.46 -13.30 -11.99
N ARG A 333 -17.43 -14.57 -11.56
CA ARG A 333 -16.95 -15.71 -12.40
C ARG A 333 -17.81 -15.97 -13.65
N MET A 334 -19.10 -15.63 -13.63
CA MET A 334 -19.99 -15.72 -14.80
C MET A 334 -19.73 -14.59 -15.81
N HIS A 335 -19.44 -13.38 -15.34
CA HIS A 335 -19.05 -12.24 -16.17
C HIS A 335 -17.62 -12.35 -16.70
N GLY A 336 -16.75 -13.08 -16.01
CA GLY A 336 -15.34 -13.22 -16.37
C GLY A 336 -14.47 -12.11 -15.79
N ASP A 337 -14.92 -11.45 -14.72
CA ASP A 337 -14.12 -10.46 -14.00
C ASP A 337 -13.03 -11.16 -13.18
N ASP A 338 -11.78 -10.71 -13.31
CA ASP A 338 -10.64 -11.27 -12.57
C ASP A 338 -10.85 -11.14 -11.04
N GLU A 339 -10.56 -12.21 -10.29
CA GLU A 339 -10.79 -12.24 -8.83
C GLU A 339 -9.97 -11.16 -8.08
N GLU A 340 -8.78 -10.80 -8.59
CA GLU A 340 -7.93 -9.69 -8.10
C GLU A 340 -8.55 -8.29 -8.28
N SER A 341 -9.51 -8.11 -9.18
CA SER A 341 -10.12 -6.79 -9.43
C SER A 341 -11.23 -6.44 -8.43
N GLY A 342 -11.43 -7.26 -7.39
CA GLY A 342 -12.66 -7.32 -6.62
C GLY A 342 -12.59 -6.91 -5.15
N ASP A 343 -11.44 -6.45 -4.65
CA ASP A 343 -11.21 -6.05 -3.25
C ASP A 343 -10.86 -4.56 -3.08
N ASP A 344 -11.01 -3.76 -4.15
CA ASP A 344 -10.68 -2.34 -4.15
C ASP A 344 -11.93 -1.47 -3.88
N ASP A 345 -12.52 -1.62 -2.68
CA ASP A 345 -13.39 -0.59 -2.06
C ASP A 345 -12.52 0.49 -1.37
N SER A 346 -11.28 0.68 -1.84
CA SER A 346 -10.25 1.55 -1.24
C SER A 346 -9.79 2.71 -2.14
N GLY A 347 -10.68 3.18 -3.02
CA GLY A 347 -10.63 4.57 -3.53
C GLY A 347 -9.39 4.98 -4.36
N LYS A 348 -8.62 4.03 -4.92
CA LYS A 348 -7.43 4.35 -5.74
C LYS A 348 -7.56 3.81 -7.16
N PRO A 349 -7.64 4.68 -8.20
CA PRO A 349 -7.74 4.23 -9.59
C PRO A 349 -6.41 3.66 -10.08
N ARG A 350 -6.18 2.36 -9.88
CA ARG A 350 -5.07 1.63 -10.51
C ARG A 350 -5.21 1.69 -12.03
N LYS A 351 -4.24 2.32 -12.69
CA LYS A 351 -4.17 2.43 -14.16
C LYS A 351 -4.11 1.03 -14.79
N ARG A 352 -5.24 0.52 -15.28
CA ARG A 352 -5.25 -0.62 -16.20
C ARG A 352 -4.43 -0.25 -17.45
N LYS A 353 -3.28 -0.90 -17.61
CA LYS A 353 -2.44 -0.82 -18.81
C LYS A 353 -3.23 -1.50 -19.93
N ARG A 354 -3.89 -0.72 -20.80
CA ARG A 354 -4.61 -1.26 -21.96
C ARG A 354 -3.64 -2.12 -22.79
N GLU A 355 -4.07 -3.33 -23.14
CA GLU A 355 -3.41 -4.10 -24.19
C GLU A 355 -3.48 -3.31 -25.50
N ARG A 356 -2.38 -3.32 -26.26
CA ARG A 356 -2.28 -2.59 -27.52
C ARG A 356 -3.15 -3.29 -28.57
N GLY A 357 -4.19 -2.60 -29.03
CA GLY A 357 -4.94 -3.00 -30.22
C GLY A 357 -4.07 -2.88 -31.48
N ALA A 358 -4.34 -3.73 -32.48
CA ALA A 358 -3.50 -3.89 -33.66
C ALA A 358 -3.66 -2.78 -34.74
N ASP A 359 -3.93 -1.54 -34.32
CA ASP A 359 -4.32 -0.40 -35.19
C ASP A 359 -3.54 0.89 -34.83
N ASP A 360 -2.39 0.75 -34.17
CA ASP A 360 -1.56 1.84 -33.62
C ASP A 360 -0.08 1.61 -34.04
N LEU A 361 0.15 1.50 -35.35
CA LEU A 361 1.38 0.97 -35.98
C LEU A 361 2.16 1.95 -36.88
N ASP A 362 1.83 3.25 -36.90
CA ASP A 362 2.34 4.20 -37.91
C ASP A 362 2.89 5.53 -37.33
N ASP A 363 3.73 5.55 -36.27
CA ASP A 363 4.29 6.83 -35.76
C ASP A 363 5.60 6.75 -34.90
N ASP A 364 6.54 5.81 -35.14
CA ASP A 364 7.85 5.82 -34.42
C ASP A 364 9.01 5.14 -35.21
N TRP A 365 9.34 5.67 -36.40
CA TRP A 365 10.33 5.08 -37.33
C TRP A 365 11.43 6.05 -37.83
N ASP A 366 11.89 6.98 -36.98
CA ASP A 366 13.01 7.89 -37.31
C ASP A 366 13.95 8.16 -36.11
N ASP A 367 14.91 7.24 -35.85
CA ASP A 367 16.32 7.58 -35.55
C ASP A 367 17.20 6.31 -35.49
N LEU A 368 17.73 5.85 -36.63
CA LEU A 368 18.71 4.76 -36.66
C LEU A 368 19.57 4.78 -37.93
N GLY A 369 20.67 5.55 -37.94
CA GLY A 369 21.61 5.54 -39.07
C GLY A 369 22.86 6.42 -38.99
N ALA A 370 24.00 5.78 -38.70
CA ALA A 370 25.41 6.20 -38.86
C ALA A 370 26.12 6.83 -37.62
N GLY A 371 27.33 6.40 -37.23
CA GLY A 371 28.12 5.25 -37.72
C GLY A 371 29.61 5.28 -37.31
N LEU A 372 30.17 4.10 -37.00
CA LEU A 372 31.60 3.68 -37.12
C LEU A 372 32.74 4.55 -36.55
N GLY A 373 33.55 3.95 -35.65
CA GLY A 373 35.02 4.08 -35.72
C GLY A 373 35.83 4.07 -34.41
N ALA A 374 36.74 3.08 -34.26
CA ALA A 374 37.98 3.05 -33.44
C ALA A 374 37.88 3.22 -31.90
N GLU A 375 38.76 2.72 -31.02
CA GLU A 375 39.91 1.76 -31.01
C GLU A 375 40.12 1.39 -29.50
N THR A 376 40.19 0.12 -29.09
CA THR A 376 41.41 -0.67 -28.74
C THR A 376 41.97 -0.49 -27.29
N MET A 377 42.52 -1.59 -26.73
CA MET A 377 43.16 -1.86 -25.42
C MET A 377 42.24 -2.54 -24.37
N GLU A 378 42.49 -3.80 -23.95
CA GLU A 378 43.63 -4.37 -23.16
C GLU A 378 43.52 -3.96 -21.67
N GLU A 379 43.74 -4.81 -20.65
CA GLU A 379 44.22 -6.21 -20.56
C GLU A 379 43.81 -6.81 -19.18
N ASP A 380 43.88 -8.15 -19.01
CA ASP A 380 44.05 -8.97 -17.78
C ASP A 380 43.18 -8.75 -16.50
N GLY A 381 42.98 -9.73 -15.60
CA GLY A 381 43.37 -11.15 -15.58
C GLY A 381 43.30 -11.75 -14.16
N GLU A 382 43.02 -13.06 -14.02
CA GLU A 382 43.14 -13.91 -12.80
C GLU A 382 42.24 -13.53 -11.57
N GLU A 383 41.88 -14.40 -10.60
CA GLU A 383 41.83 -15.87 -10.50
C GLU A 383 40.71 -16.32 -9.50
N LEU A 384 40.44 -17.62 -9.51
CA LEU A 384 39.55 -18.47 -8.70
C LEU A 384 39.33 -18.11 -7.19
N SER A 385 38.08 -18.26 -6.69
CA SER A 385 37.76 -19.11 -5.51
C SER A 385 36.25 -19.27 -5.23
N MET A 386 35.90 -20.40 -4.60
CA MET A 386 34.60 -20.88 -4.09
C MET A 386 33.65 -19.85 -3.43
N GLY A 387 32.34 -20.04 -3.64
CA GLY A 387 31.26 -19.45 -2.83
C GLY A 387 29.94 -20.17 -3.08
N GLU A 388 29.24 -20.54 -2.01
CA GLU A 388 28.01 -21.35 -2.00
C GLU A 388 26.74 -20.46 -2.01
N GLU A 389 25.57 -21.10 -1.96
CA GLU A 389 24.24 -20.53 -1.64
C GLU A 389 23.50 -19.69 -2.70
N SER A 390 22.33 -20.23 -3.07
CA SER A 390 21.27 -19.55 -3.83
C SER A 390 20.26 -18.94 -2.86
N GLU A 391 20.38 -17.64 -2.60
CA GLU A 391 19.39 -16.85 -1.86
C GLU A 391 18.07 -16.77 -2.66
N ALA A 392 16.98 -17.24 -2.06
CA ALA A 392 15.62 -17.02 -2.55
C ALA A 392 14.99 -15.90 -1.71
N GLU A 393 14.83 -14.73 -2.32
CA GLU A 393 14.21 -13.55 -1.69
C GLU A 393 12.79 -13.87 -1.17
N ALA A 394 12.58 -13.61 0.11
CA ALA A 394 11.32 -13.89 0.80
C ALA A 394 10.36 -12.69 0.69
N SER A 395 9.23 -12.88 0.01
CA SER A 395 8.10 -11.96 0.11
C SER A 395 7.13 -12.43 1.20
N ASP A 396 7.22 -11.80 2.37
CA ASP A 396 6.26 -11.91 3.46
C ASP A 396 4.96 -11.16 3.10
N ASP A 397 3.82 -11.87 3.02
CA ASP A 397 2.49 -11.25 3.06
C ASP A 397 1.42 -12.16 3.69
N SER A 398 0.65 -11.51 4.56
CA SER A 398 -0.55 -11.90 5.30
C SER A 398 -1.27 -13.22 4.97
N GLY A 399 -1.01 -14.24 5.81
CA GLY A 399 -1.94 -15.35 6.03
C GLY A 399 -3.10 -14.93 6.94
N SER A 400 -4.18 -14.37 6.38
CA SER A 400 -5.43 -14.17 7.13
C SER A 400 -6.16 -15.51 7.30
N ASP A 401 -6.29 -15.97 8.54
CA ASP A 401 -6.86 -17.26 8.90
C ASP A 401 -8.35 -17.35 8.51
N SER A 402 -8.77 -18.46 7.90
CA SER A 402 -10.15 -18.69 7.41
C SER A 402 -10.61 -20.11 7.72
N GLU A 403 -10.66 -20.40 9.02
CA GLU A 403 -11.26 -21.60 9.60
C GLU A 403 -12.72 -21.33 9.97
N GLU A 404 -13.67 -21.62 9.07
CA GLU A 404 -15.07 -21.82 9.47
C GLU A 404 -15.78 -22.84 8.55
N ALA A 405 -15.53 -24.12 8.80
CA ALA A 405 -16.30 -25.23 8.22
C ALA A 405 -17.49 -25.55 9.14
N GLY A 406 -18.67 -25.01 8.83
CA GLY A 406 -19.91 -25.28 9.56
C GLY A 406 -20.29 -26.77 9.54
N ASP A 407 -20.21 -27.42 10.71
CA ASP A 407 -20.58 -28.81 10.93
C ASP A 407 -22.10 -28.98 11.06
N ALA A 408 -22.72 -29.62 10.06
CA ALA A 408 -24.14 -29.97 10.09
C ALA A 408 -24.37 -31.19 10.99
N ARG A 409 -24.51 -30.95 12.30
CA ARG A 409 -24.78 -31.98 13.30
C ARG A 409 -26.07 -32.74 13.00
N SER A 410 -25.93 -34.03 12.70
CA SER A 410 -26.97 -35.02 12.94
C SER A 410 -26.81 -35.60 14.34
N ASP A 411 -27.77 -35.36 15.23
CA ASP A 411 -27.77 -35.97 16.57
C ASP A 411 -27.79 -37.49 16.47
N ILE A 412 -26.73 -38.12 16.99
CA ILE A 412 -26.69 -39.54 17.34
C ILE A 412 -26.13 -39.61 18.76
N GLU A 413 -26.99 -39.98 19.71
CA GLU A 413 -26.56 -40.33 21.07
C GLU A 413 -25.77 -41.65 21.02
N GLU A 414 -24.48 -41.63 21.37
CA GLU A 414 -23.72 -42.86 21.64
C GLU A 414 -23.24 -42.89 23.10
N ASP A 415 -23.65 -43.94 23.80
CA ASP A 415 -23.32 -44.26 25.18
C ASP A 415 -21.96 -45.00 25.21
N GLU A 416 -21.00 -44.52 26.01
CA GLU A 416 -19.60 -44.99 26.02
C GLU A 416 -19.39 -46.14 27.01
N PRO A 417 -18.78 -47.26 26.59
CA PRO A 417 -18.09 -48.12 27.56
C PRO A 417 -16.65 -48.48 27.15
N ARG A 418 -15.69 -47.68 27.64
CA ARG A 418 -14.37 -48.09 28.19
C ARG A 418 -13.81 -49.43 27.71
N SER A 419 -12.78 -49.37 26.85
CA SER A 419 -11.97 -50.55 26.52
C SER A 419 -11.19 -51.12 27.72
N THR A 420 -11.06 -52.44 27.77
CA THR A 420 -9.96 -53.12 28.49
C THR A 420 -9.27 -54.11 27.55
N LYS A 421 -7.94 -54.15 27.58
CA LYS A 421 -7.12 -54.93 26.65
C LYS A 421 -7.05 -56.40 27.05
N SER A 422 -7.15 -57.31 26.08
CA SER A 422 -6.47 -58.62 26.12
C SER A 422 -6.28 -59.18 24.70
N ALA A 423 -5.41 -60.18 24.54
CA ALA A 423 -4.88 -60.63 23.25
C ALA A 423 -5.16 -62.12 22.97
N ALA A 424 -4.81 -62.53 21.73
CA ALA A 424 -4.57 -63.89 21.24
C ALA A 424 -5.75 -64.73 20.66
N SER A 425 -5.61 -65.03 19.36
CA SER A 425 -5.77 -66.34 18.68
C SER A 425 -6.93 -67.29 19.04
N THR A 426 -7.78 -67.64 18.06
CA THR A 426 -7.81 -68.98 17.41
C THR A 426 -8.93 -69.13 16.37
N ASN A 427 -8.79 -70.09 15.45
CA ASN A 427 -9.80 -70.47 14.46
C ASN A 427 -11.04 -71.15 15.09
N GLY A 428 -12.24 -70.87 14.58
CA GLY A 428 -13.47 -71.59 14.96
C GLY A 428 -14.67 -71.31 14.06
N ARG A 429 -14.96 -72.21 13.12
CA ARG A 429 -16.22 -72.22 12.34
C ARG A 429 -17.37 -72.80 13.18
N SER A 430 -18.42 -72.02 13.44
CA SER A 430 -19.77 -72.56 13.64
C SER A 430 -20.84 -71.48 13.39
N GLY A 431 -21.71 -71.71 12.41
CA GLY A 431 -22.73 -70.73 12.04
C GLY A 431 -23.98 -70.77 12.93
N LYS A 432 -24.49 -69.58 13.27
CA LYS A 432 -25.90 -69.29 13.51
C LYS A 432 -26.16 -67.89 12.99
N ARG A 433 -27.25 -67.71 12.23
CA ARG A 433 -27.64 -66.45 11.57
C ARG A 433 -27.53 -65.27 12.54
N LYS A 434 -26.58 -64.38 12.31
CA LYS A 434 -26.63 -63.00 12.76
C LYS A 434 -27.25 -62.17 11.64
N GLN A 435 -27.82 -61.01 11.97
CA GLN A 435 -27.91 -59.94 10.99
C GLN A 435 -26.47 -59.52 10.68
N ASP A 436 -26.11 -59.42 9.40
CA ASP A 436 -24.72 -59.15 9.00
C ASP A 436 -24.38 -57.68 9.30
N SER A 437 -23.91 -57.45 10.53
CA SER A 437 -23.43 -56.16 10.98
C SER A 437 -22.16 -55.79 10.22
N LEU A 438 -22.28 -54.88 9.25
CA LEU A 438 -21.18 -54.35 8.44
C LEU A 438 -19.94 -54.05 9.31
N PRO A 439 -18.72 -54.41 8.87
CA PRO A 439 -17.48 -54.09 9.58
C PRO A 439 -17.39 -52.61 9.94
N PHE A 440 -17.00 -52.30 11.18
CA PHE A 440 -16.86 -50.91 11.63
C PHE A 440 -15.60 -50.25 11.05
N THR A 441 -14.57 -51.05 10.73
CA THR A 441 -13.32 -50.59 10.12
C THR A 441 -13.13 -51.19 8.74
N PHE A 442 -12.70 -50.36 7.80
CA PHE A 442 -12.35 -50.73 6.43
C PHE A 442 -10.97 -50.15 6.11
N GLN A 443 -10.22 -50.81 5.22
CA GLN A 443 -9.01 -50.22 4.66
C GLN A 443 -9.39 -49.21 3.57
N CYS A 444 -8.60 -48.14 3.39
CA CYS A 444 -8.81 -47.21 2.29
C CYS A 444 -8.36 -47.87 0.98
N PRO A 445 -9.26 -48.08 -0.01
CA PRO A 445 -8.89 -48.70 -1.28
C PRO A 445 -8.07 -47.72 -2.13
N GLU A 446 -6.97 -48.20 -2.72
CA GLU A 446 -6.12 -47.37 -3.58
C GLU A 446 -6.51 -47.51 -5.06
N THR A 447 -7.05 -48.67 -5.43
CA THR A 447 -7.57 -48.99 -6.77
C THR A 447 -9.09 -49.22 -6.74
N HIS A 448 -9.69 -49.25 -7.93
CA HIS A 448 -11.11 -49.57 -8.07
C HIS A 448 -11.41 -51.04 -7.74
N ASP A 449 -10.48 -51.94 -8.06
CA ASP A 449 -10.63 -53.37 -7.80
C ASP A 449 -10.61 -53.66 -6.29
N ASP A 450 -9.71 -53.01 -5.53
CA ASP A 450 -9.69 -53.07 -4.05
C ASP A 450 -11.05 -52.63 -3.45
N PHE A 451 -11.71 -51.65 -4.07
CA PHE A 451 -13.02 -51.18 -3.60
C PHE A 451 -14.14 -52.16 -3.95
N LEU A 452 -14.06 -52.85 -5.08
CA LEU A 452 -15.00 -53.94 -5.41
C LEU A 452 -14.85 -55.10 -4.42
N GLU A 453 -13.64 -55.50 -4.04
CA GLU A 453 -13.40 -56.51 -2.99
C GLU A 453 -14.03 -56.12 -1.64
N ILE A 454 -13.97 -54.84 -1.25
CA ILE A 454 -14.62 -54.32 -0.03
C ILE A 454 -16.16 -54.37 -0.12
N LEU A 455 -16.73 -54.31 -1.32
CA LEU A 455 -18.16 -54.37 -1.57
C LEU A 455 -18.69 -55.80 -1.80
N GLU A 456 -17.83 -56.81 -1.90
CA GLU A 456 -18.26 -58.21 -2.02
C GLU A 456 -19.04 -58.66 -0.77
N GLY A 457 -20.36 -58.80 -0.93
CA GLY A 457 -21.28 -59.16 0.15
C GLY A 457 -21.89 -57.99 0.92
N VAL A 458 -21.75 -56.75 0.44
CA VAL A 458 -22.44 -55.56 0.96
C VAL A 458 -23.70 -55.28 0.12
N ASP A 459 -24.84 -55.03 0.77
CA ASP A 459 -26.08 -54.65 0.09
C ASP A 459 -25.98 -53.22 -0.51
N SER A 460 -26.61 -52.99 -1.66
CA SER A 460 -26.55 -51.70 -2.37
C SER A 460 -27.09 -50.51 -1.57
N SER A 461 -27.93 -50.74 -0.55
CA SER A 461 -28.40 -49.70 0.38
C SER A 461 -27.30 -49.19 1.31
N ASP A 462 -26.29 -50.02 1.57
CA ASP A 462 -25.36 -49.86 2.68
C ASP A 462 -24.01 -49.30 2.23
N VAL A 463 -23.73 -49.34 0.92
CA VAL A 463 -22.56 -48.74 0.27
C VAL A 463 -22.29 -47.28 0.68
N PRO A 464 -23.30 -46.38 0.81
CA PRO A 464 -23.06 -45.02 1.31
C PRO A 464 -22.52 -45.01 2.75
N THR A 465 -22.97 -45.93 3.61
CA THR A 465 -22.47 -46.04 4.99
C THR A 465 -21.04 -46.58 5.04
N VAL A 466 -20.66 -47.47 4.12
CA VAL A 466 -19.27 -47.92 3.95
C VAL A 466 -18.38 -46.75 3.51
N ILE A 467 -18.81 -45.96 2.51
CA ILE A 467 -18.10 -44.76 2.07
C ILE A 467 -17.97 -43.73 3.21
N GLN A 468 -19.02 -43.55 4.02
CA GLN A 468 -18.99 -42.68 5.19
C GLN A 468 -17.98 -43.17 6.24
N ARG A 469 -17.96 -44.47 6.57
CA ARG A 469 -16.99 -45.08 7.51
C ARG A 469 -15.55 -44.97 7.02
N ILE A 470 -15.29 -45.15 5.72
CA ILE A 470 -13.95 -44.93 5.15
C ILE A 470 -13.56 -43.44 5.30
N ARG A 471 -14.47 -42.50 5.01
CA ARG A 471 -14.20 -41.06 5.13
C ARG A 471 -13.95 -40.60 6.56
N THR A 472 -14.63 -41.17 7.56
CA THR A 472 -14.38 -40.84 8.98
C THR A 472 -13.08 -41.46 9.49
N LEU A 473 -12.81 -42.73 9.17
CA LEU A 473 -11.60 -43.44 9.61
C LEU A 473 -10.32 -42.82 9.03
N TYR A 474 -10.37 -42.33 7.79
CA TYR A 474 -9.26 -41.64 7.11
C TYR A 474 -9.45 -40.12 7.05
N HIS A 475 -10.07 -39.49 8.07
CA HIS A 475 -10.17 -38.03 8.09
C HIS A 475 -8.76 -37.37 8.11
N PRO A 476 -8.53 -36.23 7.42
CA PRO A 476 -7.20 -35.61 7.33
C PRO A 476 -6.58 -35.21 8.67
N SER A 477 -7.38 -34.90 9.69
CA SER A 477 -6.88 -34.57 11.04
C SER A 477 -6.32 -35.76 11.82
N LEU A 478 -6.62 -37.00 11.40
CA LEU A 478 -6.19 -38.23 12.09
C LEU A 478 -4.79 -38.69 11.66
N GLY A 479 -4.26 -38.18 10.55
CA GLY A 479 -2.93 -38.56 10.06
C GLY A 479 -2.55 -37.90 8.73
N LEU A 480 -1.28 -37.50 8.60
CA LEU A 480 -0.78 -36.75 7.44
C LEU A 480 -0.98 -37.51 6.11
N ASP A 481 -0.73 -38.82 6.11
CA ASP A 481 -0.91 -39.71 4.94
C ASP A 481 -2.37 -39.88 4.51
N ASN A 482 -3.35 -39.54 5.36
CA ASN A 482 -4.76 -39.72 5.04
C ASN A 482 -5.20 -38.80 3.89
N LYS A 483 -4.55 -37.63 3.75
CA LYS A 483 -4.85 -36.67 2.67
C LYS A 483 -4.63 -37.27 1.28
N THR A 484 -3.53 -38.00 1.07
CA THR A 484 -3.21 -38.63 -0.22
C THR A 484 -4.08 -39.86 -0.48
N LYS A 485 -4.38 -40.65 0.57
CA LYS A 485 -5.33 -41.78 0.51
C LYS A 485 -6.74 -41.33 0.13
N LEU A 486 -7.28 -40.28 0.75
CA LEU A 486 -8.60 -39.73 0.39
C LEU A 486 -8.64 -39.13 -1.03
N GLN A 487 -7.53 -38.58 -1.54
CA GLN A 487 -7.44 -38.13 -2.93
C GLN A 487 -7.53 -39.32 -3.91
N ARG A 488 -6.79 -40.41 -3.65
CA ARG A 488 -6.91 -41.66 -4.42
C ARG A 488 -8.33 -42.24 -4.33
N PHE A 489 -8.90 -42.28 -3.14
CA PHE A 489 -10.26 -42.75 -2.91
C PHE A 489 -11.31 -41.92 -3.68
N CYS A 490 -11.16 -40.59 -3.75
CA CYS A 490 -12.03 -39.75 -4.57
C CYS A 490 -12.01 -40.15 -6.05
N ASN A 491 -10.82 -40.48 -6.60
CA ASN A 491 -10.68 -40.98 -7.97
C ASN A 491 -11.30 -42.36 -8.15
N VAL A 492 -11.14 -43.25 -7.17
CA VAL A 492 -11.77 -44.59 -7.12
C VAL A 492 -13.30 -44.48 -7.10
N LEU A 493 -13.87 -43.56 -6.32
CA LEU A 493 -15.32 -43.34 -6.29
C LEU A 493 -15.86 -42.79 -7.61
N ILE A 494 -15.12 -41.90 -8.28
CA ILE A 494 -15.46 -41.44 -9.65
C ILE A 494 -15.47 -42.64 -10.62
N ASP A 495 -14.47 -43.52 -10.54
CA ASP A 495 -14.39 -44.71 -11.39
C ASP A 495 -15.50 -45.72 -11.08
N HIS A 496 -15.86 -45.88 -9.82
CA HIS A 496 -17.02 -46.67 -9.40
C HIS A 496 -18.34 -46.11 -9.98
N THR A 497 -18.54 -44.79 -10.06
CA THR A 497 -19.76 -44.25 -10.73
C THR A 497 -19.84 -44.59 -12.22
N LEU A 498 -18.69 -44.69 -12.90
CA LEU A 498 -18.61 -45.14 -14.30
C LEU A 498 -18.85 -46.65 -14.42
N HIS A 499 -18.36 -47.44 -13.47
CA HIS A 499 -18.63 -48.87 -13.39
C HIS A 499 -20.12 -49.16 -13.20
N LEU A 500 -20.77 -48.52 -12.21
CA LEU A 500 -22.21 -48.65 -11.97
C LEU A 500 -23.06 -48.28 -13.18
N GLY A 501 -22.62 -47.30 -13.99
CA GLY A 501 -23.28 -46.92 -15.24
C GLY A 501 -22.96 -47.84 -16.44
N SER A 502 -22.02 -48.76 -16.30
CA SER A 502 -21.60 -49.74 -17.32
C SER A 502 -22.15 -51.15 -17.06
N SER A 503 -22.62 -51.43 -15.85
CA SER A 503 -23.29 -52.67 -15.46
C SER A 503 -24.57 -52.94 -16.26
N SER A 504 -24.91 -54.22 -16.44
CA SER A 504 -26.10 -54.65 -17.20
C SER A 504 -27.41 -54.15 -16.61
N GLU A 505 -27.46 -53.94 -15.30
CA GLU A 505 -28.53 -53.22 -14.59
C GLU A 505 -27.92 -51.98 -13.93
N PRO A 506 -28.07 -50.77 -14.51
CA PRO A 506 -27.41 -49.58 -14.00
C PRO A 506 -28.13 -49.04 -12.76
N SER A 507 -27.52 -49.18 -11.59
CA SER A 507 -28.05 -48.73 -10.30
C SER A 507 -27.89 -47.21 -10.12
N LEU A 508 -28.68 -46.42 -10.87
CA LEU A 508 -28.61 -44.96 -10.83
C LEU A 508 -28.97 -44.36 -9.46
N ASP A 509 -29.80 -45.05 -8.67
CA ASP A 509 -30.17 -44.62 -7.31
C ASP A 509 -28.95 -44.66 -6.37
N LEU A 510 -28.08 -45.66 -6.51
CA LEU A 510 -26.81 -45.74 -5.79
C LEU A 510 -25.85 -44.62 -6.24
N VAL A 511 -25.79 -44.30 -7.54
CA VAL A 511 -25.03 -43.13 -8.01
C VAL A 511 -25.56 -41.84 -7.37
N SER A 512 -26.89 -41.71 -7.21
CA SER A 512 -27.52 -40.57 -6.54
C SER A 512 -27.18 -40.49 -5.05
N SER A 513 -27.09 -41.61 -4.33
CA SER A 513 -26.71 -41.63 -2.91
C SER A 513 -25.22 -41.39 -2.68
N MET A 514 -24.36 -41.63 -3.69
CA MET A 514 -22.94 -41.30 -3.64
C MET A 514 -22.63 -39.80 -3.84
N VAL A 515 -23.53 -39.01 -4.46
CA VAL A 515 -23.29 -37.59 -4.80
C VAL A 515 -22.91 -36.73 -3.59
N PRO A 516 -23.55 -36.80 -2.41
CA PRO A 516 -23.16 -36.00 -1.25
C PRO A 516 -21.71 -36.26 -0.82
N HIS A 517 -21.31 -37.54 -0.74
CA HIS A 517 -19.96 -37.95 -0.36
C HIS A 517 -18.91 -37.50 -1.39
N LEU A 518 -19.20 -37.67 -2.69
CA LEU A 518 -18.35 -37.16 -3.78
C LEU A 518 -18.24 -35.64 -3.74
N SER A 519 -19.34 -34.91 -3.57
CA SER A 519 -19.32 -33.43 -3.52
C SER A 519 -18.47 -32.89 -2.36
N SER A 520 -18.48 -33.57 -1.20
CA SER A 520 -17.64 -33.21 -0.06
C SER A 520 -16.16 -33.50 -0.32
N LEU A 521 -15.82 -34.66 -0.90
CA LEU A 521 -14.44 -34.99 -1.27
C LEU A 521 -13.88 -34.09 -2.37
N VAL A 522 -14.69 -33.71 -3.35
CA VAL A 522 -14.31 -32.77 -4.42
C VAL A 522 -14.10 -31.36 -3.88
N ARG A 523 -14.94 -30.89 -2.95
CA ARG A 523 -14.71 -29.60 -2.26
C ARG A 523 -13.42 -29.59 -1.44
N ALA A 524 -13.08 -30.69 -0.78
CA ALA A 524 -11.83 -30.83 -0.03
C ALA A 524 -10.59 -30.93 -0.96
N PHE A 525 -10.72 -31.58 -2.13
CA PHE A 525 -9.61 -31.86 -3.05
C PHE A 525 -9.94 -31.50 -4.52
N PRO A 526 -10.17 -30.21 -4.83
CA PRO A 526 -10.68 -29.80 -6.15
C PRO A 526 -9.66 -30.02 -7.27
N ALA A 527 -8.37 -29.76 -7.05
CA ALA A 527 -7.34 -29.90 -8.08
C ALA A 527 -7.15 -31.35 -8.55
N ALA A 528 -7.02 -32.29 -7.60
CA ALA A 528 -6.80 -33.71 -7.90
C ALA A 528 -8.02 -34.34 -8.60
N SER A 529 -9.23 -34.05 -8.09
CA SER A 529 -10.47 -34.56 -8.68
C SER A 529 -10.76 -33.94 -10.06
N ALA A 530 -10.45 -32.66 -10.29
CA ALA A 530 -10.57 -32.03 -11.60
C ALA A 530 -9.65 -32.68 -12.64
N GLN A 531 -8.38 -32.98 -12.28
CA GLN A 531 -7.45 -33.68 -13.17
C GLN A 531 -7.97 -35.08 -13.56
N HIS A 532 -8.48 -35.85 -12.60
CA HIS A 532 -9.05 -37.18 -12.87
C HIS A 532 -10.30 -37.10 -13.76
N CYS A 533 -11.22 -36.17 -13.49
CA CYS A 533 -12.37 -35.90 -14.36
C CYS A 533 -11.95 -35.57 -15.80
N MET A 534 -10.95 -34.70 -15.98
CA MET A 534 -10.40 -34.36 -17.29
C MET A 534 -9.76 -35.59 -17.98
N GLN A 535 -9.10 -36.49 -17.26
CA GLN A 535 -8.58 -37.73 -17.82
C GLN A 535 -9.71 -38.63 -18.35
N LYS A 536 -10.81 -38.79 -17.61
CA LYS A 536 -11.97 -39.59 -18.05
C LYS A 536 -12.67 -38.96 -19.25
N MET A 537 -12.85 -37.64 -19.26
CA MET A 537 -13.39 -36.92 -20.42
C MET A 537 -12.50 -37.04 -21.67
N ASN A 538 -11.18 -37.04 -21.51
CA ASN A 538 -10.25 -37.31 -22.61
C ASN A 538 -10.39 -38.74 -23.16
N ILE A 539 -10.76 -39.72 -22.34
CA ILE A 539 -11.07 -41.09 -22.82
C ILE A 539 -12.37 -41.07 -23.64
N PHE A 540 -13.42 -40.38 -23.19
CA PHE A 540 -14.67 -40.25 -23.93
C PHE A 540 -14.47 -39.55 -25.29
N TYR A 541 -13.69 -38.46 -25.31
CA TYR A 541 -13.31 -37.80 -26.56
C TYR A 541 -12.50 -38.71 -27.52
N LYS A 542 -11.59 -39.54 -26.99
CA LYS A 542 -10.87 -40.56 -27.79
C LYS A 542 -11.81 -41.63 -28.34
N ASN A 543 -12.80 -42.06 -27.56
CA ASN A 543 -13.83 -43.01 -28.01
C ASN A 543 -14.67 -42.42 -29.15
N LEU A 544 -15.18 -41.20 -28.98
CA LEU A 544 -15.89 -40.44 -30.01
C LEU A 544 -15.06 -40.31 -31.29
N LYS A 545 -13.80 -39.87 -31.17
CA LYS A 545 -12.89 -39.73 -32.32
C LYS A 545 -12.68 -41.06 -33.04
N ARG A 546 -12.54 -42.18 -32.31
CA ARG A 546 -12.43 -43.53 -32.88
C ARG A 546 -13.71 -43.93 -33.62
N GLY A 547 -14.88 -43.71 -33.00
CA GLY A 547 -16.19 -43.96 -33.61
C GLY A 547 -16.38 -43.21 -34.92
N LEU A 548 -16.13 -41.90 -34.92
CA LEU A 548 -16.21 -41.06 -36.12
C LEU A 548 -15.22 -41.53 -37.22
N SER A 549 -14.00 -41.97 -36.85
CA SER A 549 -13.03 -42.51 -37.81
C SER A 549 -13.39 -43.87 -38.40
N GLY A 550 -14.24 -44.66 -37.72
CA GLY A 550 -14.77 -45.92 -38.22
C GLY A 550 -15.86 -45.76 -39.29
N GLY A 551 -16.37 -44.54 -39.49
CA GLY A 551 -17.48 -44.22 -40.38
C GLY A 551 -18.75 -43.94 -39.58
N GLY A 552 -19.17 -42.67 -39.55
CA GLY A 552 -20.25 -42.19 -38.66
C GLY A 552 -21.65 -42.78 -38.88
N LEU A 553 -21.85 -43.60 -39.92
CA LEU A 553 -23.11 -44.31 -40.21
C LEU A 553 -23.07 -45.81 -39.81
N ASP A 554 -21.90 -46.37 -39.52
CA ASP A 554 -21.78 -47.76 -39.07
C ASP A 554 -22.40 -47.93 -37.67
N LEU A 555 -23.28 -48.92 -37.50
CA LEU A 555 -24.03 -49.16 -36.26
C LEU A 555 -23.11 -49.68 -35.13
N GLU A 556 -22.06 -50.43 -35.47
CA GLU A 556 -21.07 -50.93 -34.50
C GLU A 556 -20.14 -49.81 -33.97
N SER A 557 -20.11 -48.66 -34.64
CA SER A 557 -19.29 -47.52 -34.22
C SER A 557 -19.91 -46.79 -33.01
N ARG A 558 -19.18 -46.72 -31.90
CA ARG A 558 -19.59 -45.95 -30.71
C ARG A 558 -19.35 -44.45 -30.92
N THR A 559 -20.33 -43.78 -31.52
CA THR A 559 -20.35 -42.32 -31.73
C THR A 559 -21.07 -41.58 -30.60
N PHE A 560 -22.25 -42.05 -30.18
CA PHE A 560 -22.98 -41.46 -29.05
C PHE A 560 -22.56 -42.03 -27.68
N PRO A 561 -22.71 -41.25 -26.58
CA PRO A 561 -22.37 -41.66 -25.23
C PRO A 561 -23.36 -42.68 -24.66
N GLY A 562 -22.82 -43.71 -23.99
CA GLY A 562 -23.60 -44.70 -23.23
C GLY A 562 -24.00 -44.22 -21.83
N ILE A 563 -24.72 -45.06 -21.09
CA ILE A 563 -25.30 -44.74 -19.77
C ILE A 563 -24.24 -44.21 -18.78
N ALA A 564 -23.06 -44.82 -18.71
CA ALA A 564 -21.94 -44.36 -17.88
C ALA A 564 -21.40 -42.97 -18.24
N GLU A 565 -21.31 -42.64 -19.53
CA GLU A 565 -20.85 -41.33 -19.98
C GLU A 565 -21.92 -40.27 -19.67
N LEU A 566 -23.19 -40.60 -19.88
CA LEU A 566 -24.34 -39.74 -19.59
C LEU A 566 -24.52 -39.48 -18.08
N SER A 567 -24.37 -40.50 -17.24
CA SER A 567 -24.46 -40.35 -15.77
C SER A 567 -23.33 -39.48 -15.24
N PHE A 568 -22.10 -39.66 -15.75
CA PHE A 568 -20.95 -38.83 -15.39
C PHE A 568 -21.09 -37.37 -15.86
N LEU A 569 -21.53 -37.15 -17.10
CA LEU A 569 -21.81 -35.79 -17.61
C LEU A 569 -22.89 -35.11 -16.76
N ARG A 570 -23.94 -35.82 -16.33
CA ARG A 570 -24.93 -35.26 -15.40
C ARG A 570 -24.35 -35.00 -14.00
N LEU A 571 -23.52 -35.91 -13.48
CA LEU A 571 -22.89 -35.79 -12.16
C LEU A 571 -22.01 -34.54 -12.04
N MET A 572 -21.22 -34.24 -13.08
CA MET A 572 -20.36 -33.05 -13.08
C MET A 572 -21.16 -31.75 -12.92
N GLY A 573 -22.35 -31.64 -13.51
CA GLY A 573 -23.24 -30.49 -13.37
C GLY A 573 -23.86 -30.31 -11.98
N PHE A 574 -23.79 -31.31 -11.10
CA PHE A 574 -24.17 -31.20 -9.68
C PHE A 574 -22.99 -30.87 -8.77
N ILE A 575 -21.78 -31.27 -9.16
CA ILE A 575 -20.56 -31.10 -8.33
C ILE A 575 -19.89 -29.74 -8.59
N TRP A 576 -19.84 -29.28 -9.85
CA TRP A 576 -19.10 -28.10 -10.28
C TRP A 576 -20.01 -26.96 -10.72
N SER A 577 -19.52 -25.72 -10.64
CA SER A 577 -20.27 -24.53 -11.08
C SER A 577 -20.42 -24.50 -12.60
N THR A 578 -21.66 -24.47 -13.09
CA THR A 578 -21.95 -24.42 -14.54
C THR A 578 -22.13 -22.99 -15.08
N SER A 579 -22.30 -22.01 -14.20
CA SER A 579 -22.51 -20.60 -14.57
C SER A 579 -21.24 -19.90 -15.07
N ASP A 580 -20.07 -20.39 -14.69
CA ASP A 580 -18.79 -19.69 -14.86
C ASP A 580 -18.44 -19.50 -16.36
N MET A 581 -17.74 -18.41 -16.69
CA MET A 581 -17.35 -18.11 -18.08
C MET A 581 -16.41 -19.19 -18.62
N ASN A 582 -15.32 -19.44 -17.89
CA ASN A 582 -14.41 -20.54 -18.15
C ASN A 582 -14.21 -21.38 -16.88
N HIS A 583 -14.28 -22.70 -17.00
CA HIS A 583 -14.12 -23.64 -15.89
C HIS A 583 -13.40 -24.90 -16.37
N ALA A 584 -12.34 -25.32 -15.66
CA ALA A 584 -11.44 -26.40 -16.09
C ALA A 584 -12.15 -27.72 -16.45
N VAL A 585 -13.15 -28.14 -15.66
CA VAL A 585 -13.97 -29.34 -15.93
C VAL A 585 -15.20 -29.05 -16.81
N ILE A 586 -16.04 -28.07 -16.45
CA ILE A 586 -17.30 -27.81 -17.15
C ILE A 586 -17.14 -27.24 -18.57
N SER A 587 -16.15 -26.40 -18.86
CA SER A 587 -15.96 -25.88 -20.24
C SER A 587 -15.65 -27.01 -21.24
N PRO A 588 -14.67 -27.90 -21.00
CA PRO A 588 -14.47 -29.07 -21.86
C PRO A 588 -15.68 -30.03 -21.88
N ALA A 589 -16.48 -30.12 -20.81
CA ALA A 589 -17.68 -30.95 -20.79
C ALA A 589 -18.77 -30.40 -21.73
N ARG A 590 -18.99 -29.08 -21.73
CA ARG A 590 -19.87 -28.40 -22.68
C ARG A 590 -19.44 -28.62 -24.12
N VAL A 591 -18.14 -28.45 -24.41
CA VAL A 591 -17.57 -28.69 -25.75
C VAL A 591 -17.73 -30.15 -26.17
N LEU A 592 -17.49 -31.11 -25.28
CA LEU A 592 -17.68 -32.54 -25.57
C LEU A 592 -19.16 -32.86 -25.87
N MET A 593 -20.10 -32.35 -25.07
CA MET A 593 -21.54 -32.52 -25.33
C MET A 593 -21.97 -31.87 -26.65
N GLY A 594 -21.49 -30.67 -26.96
CA GLY A 594 -21.70 -30.02 -28.25
C GLY A 594 -21.14 -30.85 -29.41
N SER A 595 -19.95 -31.45 -29.25
CA SER A 595 -19.34 -32.31 -30.27
C SER A 595 -20.14 -33.60 -30.51
N TYR A 596 -20.72 -34.21 -29.46
CA TYR A 596 -21.64 -35.34 -29.62
C TYR A 596 -22.88 -34.94 -30.45
N LEU A 597 -23.52 -33.82 -30.11
CA LEU A 597 -24.75 -33.37 -30.79
C LEU A 597 -24.53 -32.83 -32.21
N GLY A 598 -23.38 -32.20 -32.48
CA GLY A 598 -23.08 -31.60 -33.77
C GLY A 598 -22.39 -32.51 -34.79
N LEU A 599 -21.59 -33.50 -34.33
CA LEU A 599 -20.79 -34.35 -35.23
C LEU A 599 -21.40 -35.74 -35.46
N CYS A 600 -22.10 -36.31 -34.48
CA CYS A 600 -22.60 -37.68 -34.58
C CYS A 600 -23.86 -37.77 -35.45
N ARG A 601 -24.01 -38.88 -36.19
CA ARG A 601 -25.19 -39.15 -37.02
C ARG A 601 -26.21 -39.97 -36.26
N VAL A 602 -27.47 -39.57 -36.37
CA VAL A 602 -28.59 -40.30 -35.76
C VAL A 602 -28.88 -41.54 -36.61
N ARG A 603 -28.60 -42.74 -36.08
CA ARG A 603 -28.83 -44.01 -36.78
C ARG A 603 -29.93 -44.83 -36.12
N SER A 604 -30.02 -44.76 -34.79
CA SER A 604 -30.90 -45.57 -33.95
C SER A 604 -31.74 -44.75 -32.98
N VAL A 605 -32.76 -45.37 -32.39
CA VAL A 605 -33.55 -44.78 -31.28
C VAL A 605 -32.69 -44.56 -30.03
N LYS A 606 -31.63 -45.35 -29.83
CA LYS A 606 -30.64 -45.16 -28.76
C LYS A 606 -29.85 -43.87 -28.95
N ASP A 607 -29.41 -43.58 -30.17
CA ASP A 607 -28.75 -42.32 -30.52
C ASP A 607 -29.66 -41.12 -30.21
N LEU A 608 -30.93 -41.18 -30.63
CA LEU A 608 -31.94 -40.15 -30.30
C LEU A 608 -32.14 -39.98 -28.79
N ALA A 609 -32.30 -41.07 -28.03
CA ALA A 609 -32.50 -41.02 -26.59
C ALA A 609 -31.29 -40.41 -25.86
N SER A 610 -30.07 -40.78 -26.27
CA SER A 610 -28.84 -40.23 -25.71
C SER A 610 -28.69 -38.74 -26.01
N GLY A 611 -28.95 -38.30 -27.24
CA GLY A 611 -28.87 -36.89 -27.63
C GLY A 611 -29.96 -36.02 -26.99
N LEU A 612 -31.20 -36.50 -26.86
CA LEU A 612 -32.25 -35.78 -26.13
C LEU A 612 -31.93 -35.66 -24.63
N PHE A 613 -31.25 -36.65 -24.05
CA PHE A 613 -30.71 -36.54 -22.70
C PHE A 613 -29.57 -35.51 -22.62
N LEU A 614 -28.63 -35.48 -23.57
CA LEU A 614 -27.60 -34.45 -23.65
C LEU A 614 -28.18 -33.03 -23.77
N CYS A 615 -29.22 -32.82 -24.61
CA CYS A 615 -29.95 -31.55 -24.66
C CYS A 615 -30.58 -31.20 -23.30
N THR A 616 -31.08 -32.20 -22.55
CA THR A 616 -31.61 -31.98 -21.20
C THR A 616 -30.50 -31.57 -20.21
N VAL A 617 -29.33 -32.18 -20.28
CA VAL A 617 -28.16 -31.83 -19.45
C VAL A 617 -27.60 -30.45 -19.81
N LEU A 618 -27.50 -30.11 -21.09
CA LEU A 618 -27.06 -28.79 -21.55
C LEU A 618 -28.03 -27.67 -21.12
N LEU A 619 -29.34 -27.93 -21.17
CA LEU A 619 -30.35 -27.00 -20.64
C LEU A 619 -30.20 -26.80 -19.11
N GLN A 620 -29.84 -27.84 -18.36
CA GLN A 620 -29.53 -27.72 -16.93
C GLN A 620 -28.25 -26.94 -16.67
N TYR A 621 -27.18 -27.23 -17.41
CA TYR A 621 -25.89 -26.55 -17.31
C TYR A 621 -26.04 -25.04 -17.52
N GLU A 622 -26.68 -24.64 -18.62
CA GLU A 622 -26.81 -23.23 -18.98
C GLU A 622 -28.00 -22.53 -18.30
N SER A 623 -28.81 -23.24 -17.49
CA SER A 623 -30.05 -22.74 -16.88
C SER A 623 -29.95 -21.36 -16.22
N VAL A 624 -28.79 -21.03 -15.62
CA VAL A 624 -28.52 -19.71 -15.03
C VAL A 624 -27.68 -18.81 -15.93
N SER A 625 -26.67 -19.34 -16.60
CA SER A 625 -25.76 -18.56 -17.46
C SER A 625 -26.36 -18.12 -18.80
N LYS A 626 -27.47 -18.73 -19.23
CA LYS A 626 -28.29 -18.34 -20.39
C LYS A 626 -27.53 -18.27 -21.72
N ARG A 627 -26.44 -19.05 -21.87
CA ARG A 627 -25.64 -19.05 -23.10
C ARG A 627 -26.35 -19.82 -24.22
N PHE A 628 -26.13 -19.35 -25.44
CA PHE A 628 -26.69 -19.94 -26.64
C PHE A 628 -25.92 -21.22 -27.04
N VAL A 629 -26.64 -22.32 -27.25
CA VAL A 629 -26.09 -23.63 -27.65
C VAL A 629 -26.76 -24.05 -28.96
N PRO A 630 -26.17 -23.73 -30.13
CA PRO A 630 -26.80 -23.99 -31.43
C PRO A 630 -26.93 -25.49 -31.73
N GLU A 631 -26.00 -26.33 -31.28
CA GLU A 631 -26.01 -27.77 -31.53
C GLU A 631 -27.23 -28.45 -30.91
N ALA A 632 -27.65 -27.99 -29.73
CA ALA A 632 -28.84 -28.50 -29.05
C ALA A 632 -30.13 -28.19 -29.82
N ILE A 633 -30.23 -26.99 -30.41
CA ILE A 633 -31.38 -26.62 -31.25
C ILE A 633 -31.37 -27.42 -32.56
N ASN A 634 -30.23 -27.49 -33.24
CA ASN A 634 -30.08 -28.27 -34.47
C ASN A 634 -30.45 -29.74 -34.23
N PHE A 635 -29.96 -30.35 -33.14
CA PHE A 635 -30.29 -31.73 -32.78
C PHE A 635 -31.79 -31.90 -32.45
N LEU A 636 -32.42 -30.96 -31.75
CA LEU A 636 -33.85 -31.02 -31.46
C LEU A 636 -34.72 -30.91 -32.72
N VAL A 637 -34.34 -30.03 -33.66
CA VAL A 637 -34.99 -29.96 -34.99
C VAL A 637 -34.78 -31.26 -35.75
N ASN A 638 -33.57 -31.81 -35.74
CA ASN A 638 -33.25 -33.09 -36.40
C ASN A 638 -34.06 -34.26 -35.82
N ALA A 639 -34.16 -34.36 -34.49
CA ALA A 639 -34.95 -35.37 -33.78
C ALA A 639 -36.44 -35.27 -34.12
N VAL A 640 -36.99 -34.05 -34.18
CA VAL A 640 -38.38 -33.82 -34.58
C VAL A 640 -38.63 -34.22 -36.03
N VAL A 641 -37.73 -33.85 -36.96
CA VAL A 641 -37.85 -34.19 -38.39
C VAL A 641 -37.69 -35.69 -38.65
N HIS A 642 -36.78 -36.38 -37.95
CA HIS A 642 -36.60 -37.83 -38.11
C HIS A 642 -37.72 -38.67 -37.46
N LEU A 643 -38.37 -38.19 -36.39
CA LEU A 643 -39.45 -38.92 -35.71
C LEU A 643 -40.84 -38.64 -36.31
N ALA A 644 -41.16 -37.38 -36.61
CA ALA A 644 -42.49 -36.98 -37.02
C ALA A 644 -42.75 -37.23 -38.53
N PRO A 645 -43.95 -37.71 -38.91
CA PRO A 645 -44.31 -37.84 -40.32
C PRO A 645 -44.46 -36.45 -40.97
N HIS A 646 -43.77 -36.23 -42.09
CA HIS A 646 -43.73 -34.95 -42.80
C HIS A 646 -43.85 -35.11 -44.32
N SER A 647 -44.28 -34.05 -45.00
CA SER A 647 -44.42 -34.00 -46.47
C SER A 647 -43.19 -33.43 -47.21
N TYR A 648 -42.15 -33.00 -46.49
CA TYR A 648 -40.89 -32.53 -47.09
C TYR A 648 -40.19 -33.62 -47.90
N ALA A 649 -39.77 -33.27 -49.13
CA ALA A 649 -39.15 -34.19 -50.09
C ALA A 649 -37.65 -33.93 -50.34
N SER A 650 -37.11 -32.85 -49.77
CA SER A 650 -35.66 -32.53 -49.80
C SER A 650 -35.29 -31.56 -48.69
N ILE A 651 -34.02 -31.52 -48.30
CA ILE A 651 -33.50 -30.62 -47.26
C ILE A 651 -33.85 -29.15 -47.56
N ALA A 652 -33.77 -28.72 -48.82
CA ALA A 652 -34.11 -27.36 -49.25
C ALA A 652 -35.60 -27.00 -49.12
N SER A 653 -36.48 -27.98 -48.91
CA SER A 653 -37.90 -27.75 -48.61
C SER A 653 -38.20 -27.59 -47.12
N VAL A 654 -37.26 -27.93 -46.23
CA VAL A 654 -37.41 -27.74 -44.78
C VAL A 654 -37.12 -26.27 -44.44
N PRO A 655 -38.00 -25.56 -43.71
CA PRO A 655 -37.77 -24.18 -43.33
C PRO A 655 -36.52 -23.99 -42.43
N GLY A 656 -35.70 -23.00 -42.77
CA GLY A 656 -34.58 -22.54 -41.92
C GLY A 656 -33.20 -22.97 -42.40
N SER A 657 -32.21 -22.84 -41.51
CA SER A 657 -30.79 -23.11 -41.78
C SER A 657 -30.21 -24.23 -40.91
N ALA A 658 -31.06 -24.98 -40.18
CA ALA A 658 -30.63 -26.07 -39.33
C ALA A 658 -29.98 -27.18 -40.16
N ALA A 659 -28.82 -27.69 -39.70
CA ALA A 659 -28.16 -28.81 -40.34
C ALA A 659 -28.91 -30.11 -40.00
N ILE A 660 -29.56 -30.69 -41.01
CA ILE A 660 -30.32 -31.95 -40.93
C ILE A 660 -29.53 -32.99 -41.74
N PRO A 661 -28.52 -33.66 -41.14
CA PRO A 661 -27.73 -34.66 -41.84
C PRO A 661 -28.58 -35.91 -42.15
N ASP A 662 -28.22 -36.61 -43.23
CA ASP A 662 -28.75 -37.94 -43.56
C ASP A 662 -30.29 -38.00 -43.64
N PHE A 663 -30.91 -36.87 -44.01
CA PHE A 663 -32.33 -36.70 -44.27
C PHE A 663 -32.83 -37.74 -45.28
N ASP A 664 -33.92 -38.42 -44.92
CA ASP A 664 -34.53 -39.53 -45.67
C ASP A 664 -33.59 -40.71 -46.03
N SER A 665 -32.46 -40.87 -45.34
CA SER A 665 -31.66 -42.11 -45.41
C SER A 665 -32.44 -43.33 -44.85
N ASP A 666 -32.12 -44.54 -45.31
CA ASP A 666 -32.84 -45.78 -44.93
C ASP A 666 -32.90 -45.99 -43.40
N LEU A 667 -31.82 -45.67 -42.70
CA LEU A 667 -31.76 -45.71 -41.24
C LEU A 667 -32.73 -44.69 -40.62
N CYS A 668 -32.72 -43.45 -41.07
CA CYS A 668 -33.63 -42.40 -40.58
C CYS A 668 -35.09 -42.65 -40.95
N GLN A 669 -35.39 -43.27 -42.11
CA GLN A 669 -36.74 -43.70 -42.46
C GLN A 669 -37.28 -44.73 -41.47
N SER A 670 -36.43 -45.62 -40.96
CA SER A 670 -36.82 -46.60 -39.92
C SER A 670 -37.21 -45.94 -38.58
N LEU A 671 -36.73 -44.71 -38.32
CA LEU A 671 -37.02 -43.97 -37.08
C LEU A 671 -38.39 -43.28 -37.10
N LYS A 672 -38.94 -42.98 -38.28
CA LYS A 672 -40.26 -42.33 -38.42
C LYS A 672 -41.36 -43.11 -37.70
N ILE A 673 -42.32 -42.39 -37.14
CA ILE A 673 -43.47 -42.94 -36.44
C ILE A 673 -44.55 -43.32 -37.46
N ASN A 674 -44.95 -44.60 -37.49
CA ASN A 674 -46.10 -45.03 -38.28
C ASN A 674 -47.36 -44.99 -37.40
N PRO A 675 -48.37 -44.15 -37.66
CA PRO A 675 -49.55 -44.07 -36.80
C PRO A 675 -50.36 -45.38 -36.71
N ALA A 676 -50.11 -46.32 -37.63
CA ALA A 676 -50.86 -47.56 -37.78
C ALA A 676 -50.44 -48.75 -36.89
N ARG A 677 -49.21 -48.80 -36.33
CA ARG A 677 -48.80 -49.91 -35.43
C ARG A 677 -48.83 -49.54 -33.93
N ILE A 678 -49.10 -48.28 -33.61
CA ILE A 678 -49.34 -47.77 -32.25
C ILE A 678 -50.59 -48.41 -31.64
N SER A 679 -50.56 -48.71 -30.34
CA SER A 679 -51.71 -49.27 -29.65
C SER A 679 -52.89 -48.29 -29.58
N LYS A 680 -54.12 -48.80 -29.81
CA LYS A 680 -55.37 -48.03 -29.64
C LYS A 680 -55.58 -47.47 -28.22
N LYS A 681 -54.82 -47.98 -27.24
CA LYS A 681 -54.77 -47.44 -25.87
C LYS A 681 -53.90 -46.18 -25.81
N GLU A 682 -52.69 -46.24 -26.37
CA GLU A 682 -51.73 -45.12 -26.44
C GLU A 682 -52.28 -43.96 -27.26
N GLN A 683 -52.90 -44.24 -28.42
CA GLN A 683 -53.59 -43.25 -29.27
C GLN A 683 -54.66 -42.41 -28.53
N LYS A 684 -55.23 -42.96 -27.44
CA LYS A 684 -56.28 -42.33 -26.61
C LYS A 684 -55.79 -41.83 -25.25
N THR A 685 -54.51 -41.99 -24.93
CA THR A 685 -53.99 -41.58 -23.62
C THR A 685 -53.69 -40.08 -23.65
N GLU A 686 -54.27 -39.29 -22.75
CA GLU A 686 -54.14 -37.82 -22.76
C GLU A 686 -52.78 -37.32 -22.27
N ARG A 687 -52.04 -38.13 -21.50
CA ARG A 687 -50.75 -37.77 -20.90
C ARG A 687 -49.62 -38.64 -21.45
N PRO A 688 -48.44 -38.08 -21.76
CA PRO A 688 -47.27 -38.87 -22.17
C PRO A 688 -46.80 -39.78 -21.02
N ARG A 689 -46.11 -40.85 -21.36
CA ARG A 689 -45.49 -41.74 -20.37
C ARG A 689 -44.16 -41.14 -19.90
N GLN A 690 -43.73 -41.49 -18.69
CA GLN A 690 -42.38 -41.14 -18.23
C GLN A 690 -41.36 -42.08 -18.89
N ILE A 691 -40.40 -41.52 -19.61
CA ILE A 691 -39.39 -42.29 -20.35
C ILE A 691 -38.38 -42.91 -19.39
N ASN A 692 -38.24 -44.23 -19.47
CA ASN A 692 -37.14 -44.97 -18.86
C ASN A 692 -35.97 -45.05 -19.85
N ILE A 693 -35.12 -44.02 -19.84
CA ILE A 693 -33.96 -43.90 -20.75
C ILE A 693 -33.00 -45.10 -20.55
N THR A 694 -32.88 -45.61 -19.33
CA THR A 694 -32.10 -46.81 -19.02
C THR A 694 -32.55 -48.03 -19.83
N SER A 695 -33.86 -48.31 -19.90
CA SER A 695 -34.37 -49.46 -20.66
C SER A 695 -34.27 -49.30 -22.19
N ILE A 696 -34.26 -48.07 -22.70
CA ILE A 696 -34.01 -47.82 -24.13
C ILE A 696 -32.53 -48.07 -24.46
N LEU A 697 -31.62 -47.56 -23.62
CA LEU A 697 -30.18 -47.67 -23.85
C LEU A 697 -29.59 -49.05 -23.52
N SER A 698 -30.20 -49.82 -22.60
CA SER A 698 -29.76 -51.19 -22.26
C SER A 698 -30.34 -52.29 -23.16
N ARG A 699 -31.25 -51.95 -24.09
CA ARG A 699 -31.90 -52.94 -24.95
C ARG A 699 -30.95 -53.53 -25.98
N ALA A 700 -30.79 -54.86 -25.96
CA ALA A 700 -30.12 -55.60 -27.02
C ALA A 700 -31.00 -55.61 -28.30
N GLY A 701 -30.39 -55.30 -29.45
CA GLY A 701 -31.08 -55.12 -30.73
C GLY A 701 -31.61 -53.70 -30.97
N ASP A 702 -31.88 -53.38 -32.23
CA ASP A 702 -32.31 -52.04 -32.68
C ASP A 702 -33.79 -51.96 -33.09
N ASP A 703 -34.54 -53.05 -32.92
CA ASP A 703 -36.00 -53.01 -33.00
C ASP A 703 -36.54 -51.95 -32.06
N ALA A 704 -37.31 -51.00 -32.59
CA ALA A 704 -37.79 -49.82 -31.88
C ALA A 704 -39.29 -49.88 -31.61
N ASP A 705 -39.69 -49.74 -30.35
CA ASP A 705 -41.10 -49.67 -29.99
C ASP A 705 -41.67 -48.34 -30.47
N GLU A 706 -42.82 -48.36 -31.14
CA GLU A 706 -43.44 -47.11 -31.61
C GLU A 706 -43.90 -46.23 -30.43
N ALA A 707 -44.18 -46.82 -29.26
CA ALA A 707 -44.42 -46.10 -28.02
C ALA A 707 -43.20 -45.25 -27.58
N ASP A 708 -41.99 -45.83 -27.59
CA ASP A 708 -40.76 -45.11 -27.21
C ASP A 708 -40.47 -43.95 -28.18
N LYS A 709 -40.71 -44.15 -29.49
CA LYS A 709 -40.59 -43.08 -30.50
C LYS A 709 -41.55 -41.91 -30.24
N LEU A 710 -42.81 -42.21 -29.88
CA LEU A 710 -43.81 -41.18 -29.52
C LEU A 710 -43.35 -40.41 -28.29
N ASP A 711 -42.94 -41.10 -27.23
CA ASP A 711 -42.52 -40.44 -25.99
C ASP A 711 -41.27 -39.57 -26.24
N LEU A 712 -40.27 -40.05 -27.02
CA LEU A 712 -39.10 -39.24 -27.41
C LEU A 712 -39.49 -37.98 -28.20
N LEU A 713 -40.49 -38.06 -29.08
CA LEU A 713 -41.03 -36.89 -29.77
C LEU A 713 -41.72 -35.90 -28.79
N THR A 714 -42.47 -36.39 -27.80
CA THR A 714 -43.04 -35.52 -26.74
C THR A 714 -41.95 -34.83 -25.93
N VAL A 715 -40.82 -35.52 -25.66
CA VAL A 715 -39.67 -34.92 -24.98
C VAL A 715 -39.01 -33.87 -25.87
N ALA A 716 -38.80 -34.14 -27.15
CA ALA A 716 -38.25 -33.17 -28.10
C ALA A 716 -39.10 -31.89 -28.17
N PHE A 717 -40.43 -32.00 -28.25
CA PHE A 717 -41.35 -30.87 -28.14
C PHE A 717 -41.23 -30.15 -26.79
N SER A 718 -41.22 -30.87 -25.67
CA SER A 718 -41.08 -30.25 -24.34
C SER A 718 -39.76 -29.48 -24.17
N LEU A 719 -38.67 -29.99 -24.76
CA LEU A 719 -37.36 -29.35 -24.75
C LEU A 719 -37.34 -28.13 -25.68
N LEU A 720 -37.89 -28.20 -26.89
CA LEU A 720 -38.02 -27.04 -27.79
C LEU A 720 -38.82 -25.90 -27.14
N GLY A 721 -39.91 -26.21 -26.43
CA GLY A 721 -40.67 -25.21 -25.66
C GLY A 721 -39.83 -24.57 -24.56
N ARG A 722 -39.12 -25.38 -23.76
CA ARG A 722 -38.22 -24.87 -22.70
C ARG A 722 -37.06 -24.04 -23.26
N TYR A 723 -36.46 -24.46 -24.36
CA TYR A 723 -35.39 -23.71 -25.03
C TYR A 723 -35.92 -22.39 -25.61
N ALA A 724 -37.15 -22.33 -26.10
CA ALA A 724 -37.77 -21.07 -26.54
C ALA A 724 -38.02 -20.10 -25.37
N ASP A 725 -38.57 -20.59 -24.25
CA ASP A 725 -38.77 -19.79 -23.04
C ASP A 725 -37.45 -19.29 -22.42
N PHE A 726 -36.38 -20.07 -22.59
CA PHE A 726 -35.01 -19.76 -22.15
C PHE A 726 -34.33 -18.73 -23.07
N TYR A 727 -34.48 -18.87 -24.40
CA TYR A 727 -33.83 -18.01 -25.39
C TYR A 727 -34.61 -16.78 -25.85
N LYS A 728 -35.82 -16.52 -25.32
CA LYS A 728 -36.64 -15.33 -25.62
C LYS A 728 -35.96 -13.97 -25.43
N GLY A 729 -34.81 -13.92 -24.76
CA GLY A 729 -33.99 -12.71 -24.58
C GLY A 729 -32.86 -12.53 -25.59
N LEU A 730 -32.70 -13.42 -26.58
CA LEU A 730 -31.69 -13.29 -27.63
C LEU A 730 -32.18 -12.39 -28.78
N ASP A 731 -31.33 -11.50 -29.27
CA ASP A 731 -31.65 -10.62 -30.41
C ASP A 731 -31.97 -11.41 -31.70
N GLY A 732 -31.35 -12.58 -31.88
CA GLY A 732 -31.57 -13.50 -33.01
C GLY A 732 -32.71 -14.52 -32.80
N PHE A 733 -33.58 -14.33 -31.81
CA PHE A 733 -34.66 -15.29 -31.49
C PHE A 733 -35.59 -15.57 -32.67
N ILE A 734 -35.88 -14.55 -33.48
CA ILE A 734 -36.82 -14.65 -34.61
C ILE A 734 -36.26 -15.59 -35.68
N GLU A 735 -35.01 -15.38 -36.09
CA GLU A 735 -34.30 -16.16 -37.10
C GLU A 735 -34.20 -17.64 -36.72
N ILE A 736 -34.13 -17.95 -35.43
CA ILE A 736 -34.01 -19.31 -34.90
C ILE A 736 -35.39 -19.98 -34.79
N PHE A 737 -36.36 -19.34 -34.15
CA PHE A 737 -37.63 -19.99 -33.77
C PHE A 737 -38.78 -19.81 -34.77
N GLU A 738 -38.71 -18.85 -35.70
CA GLU A 738 -39.70 -18.76 -36.77
C GLU A 738 -39.68 -19.98 -37.72
N PRO A 739 -38.52 -20.46 -38.22
CA PRO A 739 -38.46 -21.69 -39.01
C PRO A 739 -38.95 -22.92 -38.23
N ILE A 740 -38.60 -23.02 -36.94
CA ILE A 740 -39.04 -24.12 -36.05
C ILE A 740 -40.57 -24.10 -35.91
N SER A 741 -41.17 -22.91 -35.76
CA SER A 741 -42.63 -22.77 -35.74
C SER A 741 -43.29 -23.22 -37.05
N GLN A 742 -42.65 -23.00 -38.21
CA GLN A 742 -43.15 -23.46 -39.50
C GLN A 742 -43.03 -24.99 -39.64
N ILE A 743 -41.89 -25.58 -39.25
CA ILE A 743 -41.68 -27.03 -39.19
C ILE A 743 -42.77 -27.69 -38.33
N ILE A 744 -43.01 -27.19 -37.12
CA ILE A 744 -44.01 -27.76 -36.20
C ILE A 744 -45.45 -27.60 -36.71
N THR A 745 -45.71 -26.59 -37.54
CA THR A 745 -47.01 -26.40 -38.22
C THR A 745 -47.24 -27.41 -39.34
N SER A 746 -46.17 -27.99 -39.92
CA SER A 746 -46.25 -28.89 -41.09
C SER A 746 -46.64 -30.34 -40.77
N PHE A 747 -46.57 -30.76 -39.50
CA PHE A 747 -46.83 -32.13 -39.11
C PHE A 747 -48.33 -32.38 -38.89
N GLU A 748 -48.88 -33.38 -39.58
CA GLU A 748 -50.23 -33.88 -39.35
C GLU A 748 -50.15 -35.22 -38.59
N VAL A 749 -50.49 -35.20 -37.29
CA VAL A 749 -50.45 -36.40 -36.44
C VAL A 749 -51.81 -36.63 -35.77
N ASP A 750 -52.47 -37.73 -36.13
CA ASP A 750 -53.78 -38.15 -35.61
C ASP A 750 -53.72 -38.79 -34.20
N ILE A 751 -52.89 -38.25 -33.32
CA ILE A 751 -52.68 -38.75 -31.95
C ILE A 751 -53.00 -37.62 -30.98
N VAL A 752 -53.97 -37.85 -30.08
CA VAL A 752 -54.58 -36.79 -29.26
C VAL A 752 -53.55 -36.10 -28.35
N SER A 753 -52.68 -36.86 -27.69
CA SER A 753 -51.63 -36.34 -26.79
C SER A 753 -50.54 -35.54 -27.50
N LEU A 754 -50.10 -35.98 -28.68
CA LEU A 754 -49.12 -35.23 -29.47
C LEU A 754 -49.75 -33.95 -30.04
N ARG A 755 -51.00 -34.02 -30.51
CA ARG A 755 -51.70 -32.85 -31.09
C ARG A 755 -51.97 -31.75 -30.06
N THR A 756 -52.27 -32.09 -28.81
CA THR A 756 -52.43 -31.09 -27.73
C THR A 756 -51.09 -30.44 -27.37
N GLN A 757 -50.00 -31.20 -27.31
CA GLN A 757 -48.66 -30.64 -27.08
C GLN A 757 -48.17 -29.79 -28.26
N GLN A 758 -48.37 -30.25 -29.49
CA GLN A 758 -48.03 -29.55 -30.73
C GLN A 758 -48.72 -28.18 -30.81
N THR A 759 -50.04 -28.13 -30.56
CA THR A 759 -50.80 -26.87 -30.59
C THR A 759 -50.45 -25.94 -29.42
N ALA A 760 -50.17 -26.47 -28.23
CA ALA A 760 -49.66 -25.68 -27.10
C ALA A 760 -48.28 -25.06 -27.42
N LEU A 761 -47.36 -25.84 -27.98
CA LEU A 761 -46.02 -25.38 -28.38
C LEU A 761 -46.10 -24.37 -29.52
N GLN A 762 -46.86 -24.67 -30.58
CA GLN A 762 -47.05 -23.78 -31.73
C GLN A 762 -47.59 -22.41 -31.32
N SER A 763 -48.63 -22.38 -30.47
CA SER A 763 -49.18 -21.12 -29.94
C SER A 763 -48.20 -20.37 -29.03
N ALA A 764 -47.40 -21.09 -28.23
CA ALA A 764 -46.33 -20.48 -27.43
C ALA A 764 -45.24 -19.84 -28.32
N LEU A 765 -44.75 -20.56 -29.33
CA LEU A 765 -43.74 -20.03 -30.28
C LEU A 765 -44.26 -18.85 -31.07
N GLN A 766 -45.47 -18.93 -31.65
CA GLN A 766 -46.06 -17.82 -32.40
C GLN A 766 -46.18 -16.55 -31.54
N ARG A 767 -46.61 -16.70 -30.28
CA ARG A 767 -46.69 -15.60 -29.31
C ARG A 767 -45.30 -15.03 -28.97
N LEU A 768 -44.30 -15.88 -28.72
CA LEU A 768 -42.93 -15.43 -28.43
C LEU A 768 -42.29 -14.72 -29.63
N VAL A 769 -42.45 -15.24 -30.85
CA VAL A 769 -41.97 -14.61 -32.10
C VAL A 769 -42.68 -13.27 -32.33
N GLN A 770 -43.98 -13.17 -32.03
CA GLN A 770 -44.70 -11.89 -32.11
C GLN A 770 -44.15 -10.85 -31.12
N PHE A 771 -43.88 -11.24 -29.86
CA PHE A 771 -43.25 -10.34 -28.89
C PHE A 771 -41.83 -9.93 -29.30
N ALA A 772 -41.00 -10.88 -29.76
CA ALA A 772 -39.65 -10.60 -30.24
C ALA A 772 -39.65 -9.61 -31.43
N ARG A 773 -40.62 -9.74 -32.35
CA ARG A 773 -40.82 -8.78 -33.46
C ARG A 773 -41.22 -7.38 -32.98
N GLN A 774 -41.94 -7.28 -31.87
CA GLN A 774 -42.34 -5.99 -31.26
C GLN A 774 -41.20 -5.34 -30.46
N SER A 775 -40.31 -6.13 -29.85
CA SER A 775 -39.18 -5.62 -29.06
C SER A 775 -37.91 -5.36 -29.89
N ARG A 776 -37.84 -5.83 -31.14
CA ARG A 776 -36.62 -5.76 -31.96
C ARG A 776 -36.16 -4.33 -32.23
N GLN A 777 -34.87 -4.08 -31.99
CA GLN A 777 -34.20 -2.82 -32.30
C GLN A 777 -32.98 -3.08 -33.22
N PRO A 778 -32.52 -2.08 -34.00
CA PRO A 778 -31.28 -2.19 -34.76
C PRO A 778 -30.05 -2.18 -33.82
N LEU A 779 -29.01 -2.94 -34.17
CA LEU A 779 -27.79 -3.05 -33.37
C LEU A 779 -26.96 -1.76 -33.42
N LEU A 780 -26.50 -1.29 -32.25
CA LEU A 780 -25.68 -0.08 -32.08
C LEU A 780 -24.33 -0.38 -31.39
N LEU A 781 -23.69 -1.49 -31.76
CA LEU A 781 -22.47 -2.00 -31.11
C LEU A 781 -21.26 -1.04 -31.14
N GLN A 782 -21.23 -0.08 -32.08
CA GLN A 782 -20.13 0.89 -32.22
C GLN A 782 -20.39 2.22 -31.51
N ALA A 783 -21.38 2.29 -30.62
CA ALA A 783 -21.69 3.46 -29.80
C ALA A 783 -20.70 3.65 -28.63
N HIS A 784 -19.41 3.82 -28.94
CA HIS A 784 -18.35 4.02 -27.95
C HIS A 784 -18.47 5.39 -27.26
N LYS A 785 -18.12 5.44 -25.97
CA LYS A 785 -17.95 6.71 -25.25
C LYS A 785 -16.73 7.45 -25.82
N PRO A 786 -16.81 8.77 -26.11
CA PRO A 786 -15.67 9.53 -26.62
C PRO A 786 -14.52 9.52 -25.61
N ILE A 787 -13.29 9.41 -26.13
CA ILE A 787 -12.07 9.41 -25.32
C ILE A 787 -11.88 10.80 -24.69
N ALA A 788 -11.57 10.86 -23.40
CA ALA A 788 -11.32 12.11 -22.70
C ALA A 788 -9.99 12.75 -23.14
N ILE A 789 -9.92 14.08 -23.06
CA ILE A 789 -8.67 14.84 -23.31
C ILE A 789 -7.59 14.37 -22.31
N PRO A 790 -6.34 14.08 -22.76
CA PRO A 790 -5.28 13.66 -21.86
C PRO A 790 -4.97 14.74 -20.83
N SER A 791 -5.06 14.39 -19.55
CA SER A 791 -4.73 15.28 -18.44
C SER A 791 -3.22 15.26 -18.15
N TYR A 792 -2.62 16.45 -18.06
CA TYR A 792 -1.24 16.62 -17.64
C TYR A 792 -1.18 17.00 -16.16
N ILE A 793 -0.26 16.39 -15.42
CA ILE A 793 0.00 16.74 -14.02
C ILE A 793 0.83 18.05 -14.02
N PRO A 794 0.35 19.14 -13.41
CA PRO A 794 1.11 20.39 -13.34
C PRO A 794 2.36 20.20 -12.48
N LYS A 795 3.53 20.59 -12.98
CA LYS A 795 4.78 20.53 -12.24
C LYS A 795 4.91 21.74 -11.31
N PHE A 796 4.69 21.53 -10.01
CA PHE A 796 4.94 22.50 -8.95
C PHE A 796 5.59 21.83 -7.73
N GLU A 797 6.20 22.62 -6.84
CA GLU A 797 6.79 22.15 -5.58
C GLU A 797 5.86 22.50 -4.42
N SER A 798 5.44 21.52 -3.62
CA SER A 798 4.57 21.74 -2.45
C SER A 798 5.22 22.60 -1.36
N SER A 799 6.53 22.42 -1.13
CA SER A 799 7.27 23.10 -0.06
C SER A 799 7.60 24.58 -0.36
N SER A 800 7.61 24.99 -1.64
CA SER A 800 8.14 26.30 -2.06
C SER A 800 7.07 27.16 -2.74
N SER A 801 6.33 27.91 -1.93
CA SER A 801 5.57 29.10 -2.40
C SER A 801 6.48 30.25 -2.89
N SER A 802 7.80 30.06 -2.93
CA SER A 802 8.77 31.09 -3.25
C SER A 802 9.54 30.80 -4.55
N TYR A 803 8.99 31.30 -5.66
CA TYR A 803 9.61 31.45 -6.98
C TYR A 803 11.03 32.11 -6.99
N LEU A 804 11.52 32.57 -5.83
CA LEU A 804 12.83 33.20 -5.64
C LEU A 804 13.93 32.18 -5.28
N ARG A 805 13.59 31.01 -4.74
CA ARG A 805 14.54 29.93 -4.51
C ARG A 805 14.53 28.99 -5.70
N ARG A 806 15.56 29.10 -6.55
CA ARG A 806 15.85 28.08 -7.55
C ARG A 806 16.46 26.89 -6.83
N GLN A 807 15.69 25.84 -6.63
CA GLN A 807 16.20 24.56 -6.19
C GLN A 807 16.50 23.75 -7.45
N ASP A 808 17.79 23.61 -7.77
CA ASP A 808 18.23 22.64 -8.77
C ASP A 808 18.16 21.25 -8.11
N PRO A 809 17.60 20.21 -8.75
CA PRO A 809 17.68 18.84 -8.25
C PRO A 809 19.13 18.37 -8.05
N ASP A 810 20.06 18.91 -8.86
CA ASP A 810 21.50 18.71 -8.69
C ASP A 810 22.04 19.61 -7.56
N HIS A 811 22.45 18.98 -6.46
CA HIS A 811 22.96 19.66 -5.27
C HIS A 811 24.24 20.46 -5.57
N GLU A 812 25.17 19.90 -6.35
CA GLU A 812 26.45 20.54 -6.66
C GLU A 812 26.26 21.81 -7.49
N ARG A 813 25.34 21.78 -8.47
CA ARG A 813 24.98 22.97 -9.25
C ARG A 813 24.36 24.05 -8.39
N ASN A 814 23.47 23.66 -7.47
CA ASN A 814 22.81 24.59 -6.55
C ASN A 814 23.85 25.28 -5.64
N GLU A 815 24.71 24.49 -4.99
CA GLU A 815 25.85 24.94 -4.16
C GLU A 815 26.80 25.85 -4.93
N ALA A 816 27.25 25.45 -6.12
CA ALA A 816 28.12 26.26 -6.98
C ALA A 816 27.45 27.60 -7.37
N SER A 817 26.15 27.61 -7.63
CA SER A 817 25.40 28.83 -7.95
C SER A 817 25.30 29.78 -6.74
N LYS A 818 25.10 29.23 -5.54
CA LYS A 818 25.05 29.92 -4.24
C LYS A 818 26.41 30.53 -3.90
N LEU A 819 27.50 29.77 -4.06
CA LEU A 819 28.88 30.26 -3.88
C LEU A 819 29.22 31.38 -4.88
N ARG A 820 28.87 31.22 -6.17
CA ARG A 820 29.04 32.28 -7.19
C ARG A 820 28.26 33.55 -6.84
N HIS A 821 27.06 33.42 -6.25
CA HIS A 821 26.28 34.57 -5.78
C HIS A 821 26.96 35.27 -4.60
N GLN A 822 27.34 34.52 -3.56
CA GLN A 822 28.03 35.03 -2.38
C GLN A 822 29.34 35.74 -2.75
N TYR A 823 30.20 35.10 -3.54
CA TYR A 823 31.44 35.71 -4.04
C TYR A 823 31.19 37.03 -4.76
N LYS A 824 30.17 37.10 -5.62
CA LYS A 824 29.81 38.32 -6.35
C LYS A 824 29.24 39.42 -5.43
N GLN A 825 28.52 39.04 -4.39
CA GLN A 825 28.00 39.95 -3.37
C GLN A 825 29.14 40.54 -2.53
N GLU A 826 30.00 39.70 -1.96
CA GLU A 826 31.12 40.12 -1.12
C GLU A 826 32.15 40.95 -1.91
N LYS A 827 32.55 40.50 -3.11
CA LYS A 827 33.42 41.28 -4.00
C LYS A 827 32.85 42.67 -4.30
N LYS A 828 31.53 42.80 -4.48
CA LYS A 828 30.84 44.08 -4.71
C LYS A 828 30.66 44.90 -3.43
N GLY A 829 30.68 44.28 -2.25
CA GLY A 829 30.75 44.91 -0.93
C GLY A 829 32.13 45.50 -0.68
N ALA A 830 33.17 44.66 -0.68
CA ALA A 830 34.56 45.04 -0.46
C ALA A 830 35.03 46.18 -1.40
N ILE A 831 34.81 46.04 -2.72
CA ILE A 831 35.15 47.09 -3.69
C ILE A 831 34.41 48.42 -3.40
N ARG A 832 33.20 48.37 -2.82
CA ARG A 832 32.42 49.57 -2.49
C ARG A 832 32.99 50.29 -1.27
N GLU A 833 33.37 49.56 -0.22
CA GLU A 833 33.98 50.18 0.96
C GLU A 833 35.38 50.71 0.63
N LEU A 834 36.26 49.94 -0.02
CA LEU A 834 37.57 50.42 -0.48
C LEU A 834 37.47 51.72 -1.32
N ARG A 835 36.47 51.82 -2.20
CA ARG A 835 36.21 53.06 -2.98
C ARG A 835 35.74 54.24 -2.13
N LYS A 836 35.00 54.01 -1.04
CA LYS A 836 34.61 55.06 -0.07
C LYS A 836 35.79 55.47 0.79
N ASP A 837 36.62 54.51 1.22
CA ASP A 837 37.80 54.72 2.06
C ASP A 837 38.85 55.54 1.31
N ALA A 838 39.13 55.20 0.06
CA ALA A 838 39.99 55.98 -0.83
C ALA A 838 39.47 57.43 -1.01
N ARG A 839 38.15 57.62 -1.18
CA ARG A 839 37.53 58.97 -1.26
C ARG A 839 37.66 59.75 0.03
N PHE A 840 37.50 59.10 1.18
CA PHE A 840 37.68 59.72 2.50
C PHE A 840 39.12 60.16 2.71
N LEU A 841 40.09 59.27 2.48
CA LEU A 841 41.51 59.57 2.59
C LEU A 841 41.97 60.67 1.63
N ALA A 842 41.45 60.70 0.40
CA ALA A 842 41.70 61.79 -0.55
C ALA A 842 41.13 63.13 -0.04
N GLY A 843 39.93 63.12 0.56
CA GLY A 843 39.34 64.30 1.19
C GLY A 843 40.16 64.84 2.37
N VAL A 844 40.64 63.96 3.25
CA VAL A 844 41.53 64.33 4.37
C VAL A 844 42.86 64.89 3.85
N GLN A 845 43.49 64.23 2.87
CA GLN A 845 44.71 64.73 2.23
C GLN A 845 44.52 66.13 1.61
N GLN A 846 43.41 66.37 0.92
CA GLN A 846 43.12 67.68 0.33
C GLN A 846 42.90 68.76 1.40
N GLN A 847 42.29 68.41 2.54
CA GLN A 847 42.14 69.33 3.69
C GLN A 847 43.50 69.67 4.31
N GLU A 848 44.35 68.67 4.59
CA GLU A 848 45.71 68.87 5.09
C GLU A 848 46.55 69.77 4.17
N ILE A 849 46.50 69.54 2.85
CA ILE A 849 47.23 70.36 1.86
C ILE A 849 46.71 71.80 1.93
N ARG A 850 45.39 72.00 1.87
CA ARG A 850 44.78 73.33 1.93
C ARG A 850 45.12 74.08 3.23
N GLU A 851 45.20 73.38 4.36
CA GLU A 851 45.60 73.97 5.64
C GLU A 851 47.08 74.31 5.69
N LYS A 852 47.95 73.44 5.17
CA LYS A 852 49.39 73.72 5.00
C LYS A 852 49.62 74.94 4.11
N ASP A 853 48.92 75.04 2.98
CA ASP A 853 48.98 76.17 2.05
C ASP A 853 48.46 77.46 2.70
N GLN A 854 47.35 77.41 3.44
CA GLN A 854 46.84 78.57 4.19
C GLN A 854 47.81 79.01 5.29
N ALA A 855 48.40 78.07 6.04
CA ALA A 855 49.37 78.37 7.09
C ALA A 855 50.72 78.87 6.52
N TYR A 856 51.13 78.39 5.35
CA TYR A 856 52.28 78.90 4.61
C TYR A 856 52.00 80.32 4.09
N ASN A 857 50.89 80.54 3.40
CA ASN A 857 50.50 81.85 2.88
C ASN A 857 50.30 82.90 3.99
N LYS A 858 49.75 82.53 5.15
CA LYS A 858 49.66 83.42 6.32
C LYS A 858 51.04 83.78 6.88
N ARG A 859 51.96 82.81 7.00
CA ARG A 859 53.35 83.07 7.42
C ARG A 859 54.08 83.97 6.43
N MET A 860 53.98 83.67 5.13
CA MET A 860 54.62 84.45 4.07
C MET A 860 54.08 85.89 4.01
N LYS A 861 52.76 86.09 4.14
CA LYS A 861 52.17 87.45 4.26
C LYS A 861 52.64 88.20 5.49
N ARG A 862 52.82 87.52 6.63
CA ARG A 862 53.37 88.13 7.84
C ARG A 862 54.81 88.59 7.64
N VAL A 863 55.67 87.73 7.11
CA VAL A 863 57.09 88.05 6.82
C VAL A 863 57.18 89.20 5.80
N HIS A 864 56.35 89.22 4.76
CA HIS A 864 56.28 90.35 3.83
C HIS A 864 55.80 91.64 4.49
N GLY A 865 54.84 91.57 5.42
CA GLY A 865 54.39 92.74 6.19
C GLY A 865 55.47 93.28 7.14
N GLU A 866 56.26 92.40 7.76
CA GLU A 866 57.42 92.76 8.58
C GLU A 866 58.50 93.45 7.71
N LEU A 867 58.77 92.96 6.49
CA LEU A 867 59.65 93.62 5.51
C LEU A 867 59.10 94.96 4.95
N GLU A 868 57.77 95.15 4.93
CA GLU A 868 57.19 96.44 4.53
C GLU A 868 57.40 97.54 5.57
N SER A 869 57.52 97.20 6.86
CA SER A 869 57.95 98.15 7.91
C SER A 869 59.37 98.66 7.64
N ASP A 870 60.33 97.77 7.37
CA ASP A 870 61.72 98.15 7.07
C ASP A 870 61.79 99.13 5.89
N ARG A 871 60.94 98.92 4.87
CA ARG A 871 60.82 99.82 3.70
C ARG A 871 60.09 101.13 4.01
N ALA A 872 59.23 101.16 5.03
CA ALA A 872 58.61 102.39 5.51
C ALA A 872 59.63 103.25 6.27
N ASP A 873 60.51 102.62 7.06
CA ASP A 873 61.63 103.28 7.73
C ASP A 873 62.70 103.75 6.74
N GLU A 874 63.06 102.94 5.72
CA GLU A 874 63.93 103.38 4.61
C GLU A 874 63.40 104.66 3.93
N LYS A 875 62.10 104.70 3.60
CA LYS A 875 61.47 105.89 3.01
C LYS A 875 61.37 107.07 3.98
N ARG A 876 61.32 106.82 5.29
CA ARG A 876 61.37 107.87 6.31
C ARG A 876 62.77 108.48 6.34
N ASP A 877 63.80 107.66 6.35
CA ASP A 877 65.19 108.08 6.23
C ASP A 877 65.46 108.87 4.95
N GLU A 878 64.92 108.44 3.80
CA GLU A 878 65.00 109.20 2.54
C GLU A 878 64.30 110.57 2.64
N ARG A 879 63.17 110.66 3.34
CA ARG A 879 62.46 111.93 3.59
C ARG A 879 63.24 112.85 4.54
N GLU A 880 63.92 112.31 5.53
CA GLU A 880 64.80 113.09 6.41
C GLU A 880 66.06 113.55 5.65
N LYS A 881 66.76 112.64 4.95
CA LYS A 881 67.90 112.96 4.06
C LYS A 881 67.54 114.00 2.98
N SER A 882 66.34 113.95 2.40
CA SER A 882 65.89 114.94 1.41
C SER A 882 65.42 116.26 2.02
N ARG A 883 64.87 116.27 3.24
CA ARG A 883 64.67 117.51 4.03
C ARG A 883 66.00 118.18 4.35
N ASP A 884 67.01 117.41 4.71
CA ASP A 884 68.33 117.96 5.05
C ASP A 884 69.09 118.43 3.80
N LYS A 885 68.97 117.75 2.65
CA LYS A 885 69.41 118.30 1.35
C LYS A 885 68.70 119.62 1.01
N ARG A 886 67.39 119.74 1.25
CA ARG A 886 66.63 121.00 1.05
C ARG A 886 67.02 122.11 2.05
N ARG A 887 67.50 121.76 3.25
CA ARG A 887 68.09 122.71 4.21
C ARG A 887 69.51 123.13 3.81
N ALA A 888 70.32 122.19 3.31
CA ALA A 888 71.69 122.46 2.85
C ALA A 888 71.73 123.36 1.59
N GLY A 889 70.75 123.22 0.68
CA GLY A 889 70.57 124.11 -0.47
C GLY A 889 69.96 125.49 -0.13
N ARG A 890 69.92 125.87 1.14
CA ARG A 890 69.40 127.17 1.63
C ARG A 890 70.46 127.88 2.47
N LYS A 891 71.60 128.14 1.83
CA LYS A 891 72.69 129.02 2.27
C LYS A 891 73.12 129.90 1.10
#